data_AF-A0A1L4BU51-F1
#
_entry.id   AF-A0A1L4BU51-F1
#
_cell.length_a   1.000
_cell.length_b   1.000
_cell.length_c   1.000
_cell.angle_alpha   90.00
_cell.angle_beta   90.00
_cell.angle_gamma   90.00
#
_symmetry.space_group_name_H-M   'P 1'
#
loop_
_entity.id
_entity.type
_entity.pdbx_description
1 polymer ?
#
loop_
_entity_poly.entity_id
_entity_poly.type
_entity_poly.pdbx_seq_one_letter_code
_entity_poly.pdbx_strand_id
1 'polypeptide(L)'
;MSLLKKANMELMEGNYEKALSLYRQLKQQEPFLSTIINSNIKIAEGRLFQKTGSINEHITSNTHIINTTEENCVNNVSITEKIRVCAIIPGGIKKGEASSYIRIISPLTLGYIKHKVEFDVLEDKYNLSDIIGYNVCIVQRYAVTDYSKAVELVSFLKANNIQLIVDVDDALGNTTRHKNSQYIQNLSKIIKFLLNNAAVNWFSTEKVKNFYKSTCKKQLVIPNALDPRFWPNKFSASQNIEIKDKIKFLYMGTRTHEDDFYSLAYPAFEKLYEKYPDKFEVSVLGGVSTEKENSWLKFIKFSDKNISYYDFMKIMDKLTGYHVGIAPLVDDDFNICKTDIKFLDYLAIGILPVLSELTPYSGEKIGEYSVRVNNNRWFEELCNIIENKNLILDKLKGSRAYVWQERSIESIAIQQIQSMNYSKEIVKNSGLFDQSFYLDEYVDIAKAKVDPILHYCNFGWKENRLPSYKIDVYWYQEEYLQNSIHDINPILHYELIGKKKGYKLKPDYPKLKKKIVLKENPKRICLFAGYDKDGVIDESVIIFIKELSNYCDVYFLSDSQLQDEQIEKLKPYVKGAWAYRHGEYDFGSYKRLAKYHIGWNEIEKYDELLFVNDSSYLINSLDEVFKKMDSKETSWWGMQATKGLYATRNKPSNKFKKEILISKIKENYLKDYFQENLFDFHIGSYFLSFRKNVIKDKKFQNFINNISKQKDKKRLIMKYEIGLTKYLISSGYDFETFMDHLYPFQPVYTNNIYKMIKKGFPFFKRFFLTENHYKEKKLYTWEDELQKLRPSLDIAPIRSNVYRVADASKLYKNLNIDNYGELFTDVEFSELDKKSKVKKGVWIFPVCAYNHGFDDNTRAVFEEVKNDSKIKKIILFRSRHVNVDGTNVEILPLYSKKSQEYLLVSEFLFVKHSPVINIPFPLDDKKHKFINLWHGIPFKRIGVASLDTQSKLDSIINVHNSKCYAVISSSDIDRLAMSASFYPLKYSDIWLTGLPRHDFIIKQESDLPKELRDDICRLNRILDGRKLILYAPTFRNAQKEAYYNFSEEEKKVLYKYLEKNNLVLGIREHMADTSNSYSSQLVNSNVINMGSAKFETIEPIYRKTDLLITDYSSCFVDFMLTNKPMISFAYDYEAYREKERGTFYDLNFVFPGDICDNVEQLIESLQKYHYNGYKPNDSSYFIKKQIFHKFTDGKSSKRIVDCINQIER
;
A
#
# COMPACT_ATOMS: atom_id res chain seq x y z
N MET A 1 -39.79 -31.14 -37.11
CA MET A 1 -39.40 -32.10 -36.04
C MET A 1 -38.77 -33.41 -36.53
N SER A 2 -39.37 -34.14 -37.48
CA SER A 2 -38.77 -35.37 -38.05
C SER A 2 -37.35 -35.14 -38.61
N LEU A 3 -37.18 -34.08 -39.41
CA LEU A 3 -35.91 -33.70 -40.03
C LEU A 3 -34.83 -33.26 -39.00
N LEU A 4 -35.24 -32.59 -37.92
CA LEU A 4 -34.35 -32.22 -36.80
C LEU A 4 -33.86 -33.44 -36.02
N LYS A 5 -34.76 -34.41 -35.75
CA LYS A 5 -34.38 -35.68 -35.12
C LYS A 5 -33.36 -36.42 -35.99
N LYS A 6 -33.58 -36.48 -37.30
CA LYS A 6 -32.66 -37.11 -38.25
C LYS A 6 -31.29 -36.41 -38.27
N ALA A 7 -31.27 -35.07 -38.27
CA ALA A 7 -30.04 -34.28 -38.22
C ALA A 7 -29.25 -34.49 -36.91
N ASN A 8 -29.94 -34.51 -35.76
CA ASN A 8 -29.32 -34.80 -34.47
C ASN A 8 -28.77 -36.23 -34.39
N MET A 9 -29.46 -37.20 -35.00
CA MET A 9 -29.02 -38.60 -35.02
C MET A 9 -27.73 -38.76 -35.82
N GLU A 10 -27.66 -38.18 -37.03
CA GLU A 10 -26.45 -38.17 -37.86
C GLU A 10 -25.29 -37.42 -37.17
N LEU A 11 -25.59 -36.37 -36.39
CA LEU A 11 -24.60 -35.65 -35.57
C LEU A 11 -24.04 -36.54 -34.45
N MET A 12 -24.87 -37.36 -33.80
CA MET A 12 -24.47 -38.29 -32.74
C MET A 12 -23.69 -39.49 -33.27
N GLU A 13 -24.06 -39.98 -34.46
CA GLU A 13 -23.39 -41.11 -35.14
C GLU A 13 -22.07 -40.70 -35.82
N GLY A 14 -21.72 -39.41 -35.80
CA GLY A 14 -20.43 -38.92 -36.30
C GLY A 14 -20.39 -38.60 -37.80
N ASN A 15 -21.56 -38.58 -38.46
CA ASN A 15 -21.73 -38.27 -39.88
C ASN A 15 -21.93 -36.76 -40.09
N TYR A 16 -20.92 -35.97 -39.70
CA TYR A 16 -21.07 -34.54 -39.48
C TYR A 16 -21.44 -33.73 -40.73
N GLU A 17 -20.96 -34.09 -41.93
CA GLU A 17 -21.34 -33.40 -43.18
C GLU A 17 -22.83 -33.57 -43.51
N LYS A 18 -23.36 -34.79 -43.30
CA LYS A 18 -24.75 -35.12 -43.56
C LYS A 18 -25.68 -34.47 -42.53
N ALA A 19 -25.25 -34.42 -41.27
CA ALA A 19 -25.93 -33.65 -40.24
C ALA A 19 -25.98 -32.14 -40.59
N LEU A 20 -24.86 -31.57 -41.04
CA LEU A 20 -24.74 -30.18 -41.49
C LEU A 20 -25.69 -29.82 -42.62
N SER A 21 -25.78 -30.69 -43.65
CA SER A 21 -26.73 -30.55 -44.75
C SER A 21 -28.17 -30.50 -44.24
N LEU A 22 -28.56 -31.45 -43.39
CA LEU A 22 -29.92 -31.52 -42.84
C LEU A 22 -30.26 -30.33 -41.94
N TYR A 23 -29.33 -29.83 -41.11
CA TYR A 23 -29.56 -28.63 -40.31
C TYR A 23 -29.69 -27.36 -41.17
N ARG A 24 -28.90 -27.23 -42.24
CA ARG A 24 -29.01 -26.09 -43.16
C ARG A 24 -30.34 -26.10 -43.91
N GLN A 25 -30.82 -27.28 -44.31
CA GLN A 25 -32.16 -27.45 -44.88
C GLN A 25 -33.25 -27.09 -43.87
N LEU A 26 -33.11 -27.55 -42.62
CA LEU A 26 -34.05 -27.23 -41.54
C LEU A 26 -34.10 -25.72 -41.25
N LYS A 27 -32.95 -25.03 -41.31
CA LYS A 27 -32.83 -23.58 -41.10
C LYS A 27 -33.58 -22.77 -42.15
N GLN A 28 -33.62 -23.23 -43.39
CA GLN A 28 -34.39 -22.56 -44.45
C GLN A 28 -35.90 -22.74 -44.27
N GLN A 29 -36.34 -23.90 -43.76
CA GLN A 29 -37.77 -24.20 -43.60
C GLN A 29 -38.37 -23.59 -42.33
N GLU A 30 -37.60 -23.42 -41.27
CA GLU A 30 -38.10 -22.98 -39.94
C GLU A 30 -37.23 -21.86 -39.33
N PRO A 31 -37.30 -20.62 -39.84
CA PRO A 31 -36.40 -19.51 -39.45
C PRO A 31 -36.53 -19.06 -37.99
N PHE A 32 -37.68 -19.30 -37.35
CA PHE A 32 -37.92 -18.96 -35.93
C PHE A 32 -37.12 -19.84 -34.96
N LEU A 33 -36.61 -21.01 -35.39
CA LEU A 33 -35.73 -21.88 -34.60
C LEU A 33 -34.24 -21.66 -34.89
N SER A 34 -33.90 -20.61 -35.65
CA SER A 34 -32.54 -20.37 -36.17
C SER A 34 -31.45 -20.32 -35.10
N THR A 35 -31.75 -19.83 -33.89
CA THR A 35 -30.77 -19.78 -32.78
C THR A 35 -30.32 -21.18 -32.35
N ILE A 36 -31.27 -22.12 -32.22
CA ILE A 36 -30.98 -23.51 -31.82
C ILE A 36 -30.28 -24.25 -32.97
N ILE A 37 -30.75 -24.06 -34.21
CA ILE A 37 -30.19 -24.71 -35.40
C ILE A 37 -28.75 -24.20 -35.67
N ASN A 38 -28.48 -22.90 -35.50
CA ASN A 38 -27.14 -22.33 -35.67
C ASN A 38 -26.14 -22.84 -34.62
N SER A 39 -26.59 -23.10 -33.39
CA SER A 39 -25.74 -23.69 -32.36
C SER A 39 -25.33 -25.12 -32.76
N ASN A 40 -26.27 -25.93 -33.25
CA ASN A 40 -25.97 -27.31 -33.67
C ASN A 40 -25.14 -27.37 -34.95
N ILE A 41 -25.31 -26.42 -35.89
CA ILE A 41 -24.44 -26.25 -37.06
C ILE A 41 -22.99 -25.99 -36.62
N LYS A 42 -22.78 -25.04 -35.68
CA LYS A 42 -21.42 -24.76 -35.16
C LYS A 42 -20.78 -25.96 -34.47
N ILE A 43 -21.57 -26.76 -33.74
CA ILE A 43 -21.09 -27.99 -33.10
C ILE A 43 -20.67 -29.02 -34.15
N ALA A 44 -21.48 -29.21 -35.21
CA ALA A 44 -21.16 -30.12 -36.30
C ALA A 44 -19.91 -29.66 -37.09
N GLU A 45 -19.78 -28.35 -37.37
CA GLU A 45 -18.61 -27.77 -38.07
C GLU A 45 -17.33 -27.91 -37.24
N GLY A 46 -17.39 -27.65 -35.93
CA GLY A 46 -16.25 -27.82 -35.03
C GLY A 46 -15.80 -29.27 -34.90
N ARG A 47 -16.74 -30.23 -34.86
CA ARG A 47 -16.41 -31.67 -34.79
C ARG A 47 -15.93 -32.23 -36.11
N LEU A 48 -16.44 -31.74 -37.24
CA LEU A 48 -15.92 -32.08 -38.56
C LEU A 48 -14.49 -31.57 -38.73
N PHE A 49 -14.20 -30.33 -38.33
CA PHE A 49 -12.87 -29.74 -38.36
C PHE A 49 -11.84 -30.54 -37.54
N GLN A 50 -12.21 -30.98 -36.33
CA GLN A 50 -11.34 -31.84 -35.51
C GLN A 50 -11.07 -33.21 -36.15
N LYS A 51 -11.97 -33.71 -37.01
CA LYS A 51 -11.86 -35.05 -37.61
C LYS A 51 -11.12 -35.04 -38.95
N THR A 52 -11.21 -33.98 -39.76
CA THR A 52 -10.65 -33.95 -41.13
C THR A 52 -9.50 -32.97 -41.32
N GLY A 53 -9.28 -32.01 -40.42
CA GLY A 53 -8.17 -31.05 -40.52
C GLY A 53 -8.22 -30.06 -41.71
N SER A 54 -9.18 -30.18 -42.63
CA SER A 54 -9.43 -29.22 -43.69
C SER A 54 -10.92 -29.22 -44.12
N ILE A 55 -11.37 -28.09 -44.68
CA ILE A 55 -12.59 -27.97 -45.46
C ILE A 55 -12.17 -27.57 -46.88
N ASN A 56 -12.60 -28.34 -47.88
CA ASN A 56 -12.44 -28.01 -49.30
C ASN A 56 -13.15 -26.70 -49.63
N GLU A 57 -12.41 -25.80 -50.26
CA GLU A 57 -12.86 -24.52 -50.82
C GLU A 57 -13.83 -24.75 -51.98
N HIS A 58 -15.13 -24.85 -51.71
CA HIS A 58 -16.15 -24.41 -52.66
C HIS A 58 -17.48 -24.28 -51.91
N ILE A 59 -17.86 -23.03 -51.61
CA ILE A 59 -19.21 -22.44 -51.66
C ILE A 59 -19.07 -21.05 -51.05
N THR A 60 -18.97 -20.05 -51.93
CA THR A 60 -19.03 -18.62 -51.63
C THR A 60 -20.47 -18.21 -51.34
N SER A 61 -20.70 -17.56 -50.21
CA SER A 61 -21.40 -16.26 -50.12
C SER A 61 -21.74 -15.90 -48.67
N ASN A 62 -21.38 -14.68 -48.30
CA ASN A 62 -21.82 -13.93 -47.13
C ASN A 62 -21.36 -14.43 -45.75
N THR A 63 -20.08 -14.24 -45.46
CA THR A 63 -19.63 -13.69 -44.15
C THR A 63 -18.17 -13.25 -44.26
N HIS A 64 -17.92 -11.95 -44.36
CA HIS A 64 -16.58 -11.42 -44.12
C HIS A 64 -16.29 -11.49 -42.62
N ILE A 65 -15.58 -12.54 -42.21
CA ILE A 65 -14.83 -12.57 -40.96
C ILE A 65 -13.56 -11.74 -41.22
N ILE A 66 -13.49 -10.56 -40.62
CA ILE A 66 -12.25 -9.78 -40.56
C ILE A 66 -11.43 -10.38 -39.42
N ASN A 67 -10.35 -11.07 -39.78
CA ASN A 67 -9.15 -11.17 -38.95
C ASN A 67 -8.66 -9.75 -38.70
N THR A 68 -8.80 -9.24 -37.47
CA THR A 68 -8.08 -8.04 -37.05
C THR A 68 -6.82 -8.49 -36.32
N THR A 69 -5.75 -8.64 -37.10
CA THR A 69 -4.42 -8.21 -36.66
C THR A 69 -4.55 -6.78 -36.11
N GLU A 70 -4.01 -6.48 -34.92
CA GLU A 70 -3.96 -5.14 -34.30
C GLU A 70 -3.05 -4.14 -35.08
N GLU A 71 -2.86 -4.35 -36.37
CA GLU A 71 -2.20 -3.45 -37.30
C GLU A 71 -3.16 -3.16 -38.46
N ASN A 72 -3.52 -1.88 -38.62
CA ASN A 72 -4.41 -1.28 -39.63
C ASN A 72 -5.87 -1.01 -39.19
N CYS A 73 -6.02 0.02 -38.36
CA CYS A 73 -7.11 0.99 -38.48
C CYS A 73 -6.55 2.40 -38.27
N VAL A 74 -5.68 2.83 -39.20
CA VAL A 74 -5.45 4.26 -39.44
C VAL A 74 -6.52 4.69 -40.44
N ASN A 75 -7.74 4.93 -39.95
CA ASN A 75 -8.59 5.91 -40.62
C ASN A 75 -8.05 7.27 -40.19
N ASN A 76 -7.22 7.85 -41.05
CA ASN A 76 -6.84 9.25 -41.02
C ASN A 76 -8.11 10.11 -41.21
N VAL A 77 -8.90 10.29 -40.15
CA VAL A 77 -9.59 11.55 -40.00
C VAL A 77 -8.52 12.51 -39.49
N SER A 78 -8.00 13.32 -40.40
CA SER A 78 -7.27 14.53 -40.05
C SER A 78 -8.13 15.31 -39.05
N ILE A 79 -7.77 15.30 -37.75
CA ILE A 79 -8.37 16.22 -36.78
C ILE A 79 -7.72 17.59 -37.00
N THR A 80 -8.09 18.18 -38.13
CA THR A 80 -8.10 19.63 -38.35
C THR A 80 -9.37 20.24 -37.76
N GLU A 81 -10.35 19.43 -37.34
CA GLU A 81 -11.66 19.85 -36.80
C GLU A 81 -11.78 19.71 -35.27
N LYS A 82 -12.78 20.37 -34.68
CA LYS A 82 -13.09 20.33 -33.24
C LYS A 82 -13.67 18.98 -32.83
N ILE A 83 -13.46 18.55 -31.58
CA ILE A 83 -14.17 17.41 -30.99
C ILE A 83 -15.62 17.82 -30.76
N ARG A 84 -16.56 17.18 -31.44
CA ARG A 84 -18.00 17.44 -31.31
C ARG A 84 -18.57 16.59 -30.19
N VAL A 85 -19.14 17.22 -29.17
CA VAL A 85 -19.65 16.58 -27.96
C VAL A 85 -21.11 16.97 -27.77
N CYS A 86 -22.00 15.99 -27.64
CA CYS A 86 -23.38 16.23 -27.21
C CYS A 86 -23.59 15.72 -25.78
N ALA A 87 -24.53 16.34 -25.06
CA ALA A 87 -24.95 15.91 -23.73
C ALA A 87 -26.47 15.73 -23.62
N ILE A 88 -26.86 14.65 -22.96
CA ILE A 88 -28.24 14.34 -22.55
C ILE A 88 -28.29 14.49 -21.03
N ILE A 89 -28.95 15.55 -20.56
CA ILE A 89 -29.01 15.95 -19.14
C ILE A 89 -30.46 15.99 -18.64
N PRO A 90 -30.70 15.79 -17.33
CA PRO A 90 -32.06 15.88 -16.78
C PRO A 90 -32.65 17.28 -16.98
N GLY A 91 -33.81 17.38 -17.64
CA GLY A 91 -34.55 18.64 -17.86
C GLY A 91 -33.96 19.58 -18.93
N GLY A 92 -32.96 19.12 -19.68
CA GLY A 92 -32.33 19.88 -20.76
C GLY A 92 -31.68 21.19 -20.29
N ILE A 93 -31.32 22.07 -21.23
CA ILE A 93 -30.62 23.31 -20.90
C ILE A 93 -31.47 24.30 -20.08
N LYS A 94 -32.80 24.28 -20.25
CA LYS A 94 -33.72 25.24 -19.61
C LYS A 94 -34.11 24.85 -18.17
N LYS A 95 -34.19 23.55 -17.85
CA LYS A 95 -34.55 23.04 -16.50
C LYS A 95 -33.44 22.21 -15.85
N GLY A 96 -32.23 22.26 -16.40
CA GLY A 96 -31.08 21.53 -15.90
C GLY A 96 -30.77 21.82 -14.44
N GLU A 97 -30.42 20.77 -13.70
CA GLU A 97 -30.04 20.87 -12.29
C GLU A 97 -28.67 21.56 -12.11
N ALA A 98 -28.37 22.01 -10.89
CA ALA A 98 -27.08 22.64 -10.58
C ALA A 98 -25.88 21.78 -10.97
N SER A 99 -25.96 20.45 -10.75
CA SER A 99 -24.92 19.49 -11.12
C SER A 99 -24.71 19.42 -12.64
N SER A 100 -25.74 19.59 -13.47
CA SER A 100 -25.61 19.67 -14.94
C SER A 100 -24.76 20.86 -15.37
N TYR A 101 -24.96 22.01 -14.74
CA TYR A 101 -24.19 23.21 -15.03
C TYR A 101 -22.73 23.07 -14.60
N ILE A 102 -22.49 22.78 -13.32
CA ILE A 102 -21.13 22.79 -12.76
C ILE A 102 -20.27 21.62 -13.24
N ARG A 103 -20.89 20.49 -13.61
CA ARG A 103 -20.15 19.30 -14.06
C ARG A 103 -20.05 19.19 -15.57
N ILE A 104 -20.99 19.66 -16.37
CA ILE A 104 -20.99 19.38 -17.82
C ILE A 104 -21.00 20.66 -18.63
N ILE A 105 -22.03 21.49 -18.47
CA ILE A 105 -22.25 22.64 -19.37
C ILE A 105 -21.15 23.68 -19.21
N SER A 106 -20.92 24.17 -17.99
CA SER A 106 -19.93 25.22 -17.74
C SER A 106 -18.51 24.84 -18.14
N PRO A 107 -17.95 23.67 -17.74
CA PRO A 107 -16.58 23.32 -18.11
C PRO A 107 -16.40 23.12 -19.62
N LEU A 108 -17.35 22.48 -20.32
CA LEU A 108 -17.21 22.21 -21.76
C LEU A 108 -17.51 23.42 -22.66
N THR A 109 -18.03 24.52 -22.09
CA THR A 109 -18.30 25.78 -22.81
C THR A 109 -17.30 26.91 -22.47
N LEU A 110 -16.20 26.61 -21.78
CA LEU A 110 -15.14 27.59 -21.50
C LEU A 110 -14.54 28.15 -22.79
N GLY A 111 -14.30 29.48 -22.82
CA GLY A 111 -13.92 30.19 -24.06
C GLY A 111 -12.63 29.67 -24.71
N TYR A 112 -11.66 29.19 -23.93
CA TYR A 112 -10.42 28.60 -24.46
C TYR A 112 -10.59 27.13 -24.89
N ILE A 113 -11.63 26.43 -24.42
CA ILE A 113 -11.99 25.07 -24.84
C ILE A 113 -12.76 25.06 -26.16
N LYS A 114 -13.58 26.10 -26.43
CA LYS A 114 -14.40 26.24 -27.65
C LYS A 114 -13.64 26.15 -28.99
N HIS A 115 -12.32 26.32 -28.97
CA HIS A 115 -11.46 26.18 -30.15
C HIS A 115 -11.10 24.71 -30.46
N LYS A 116 -11.27 23.82 -29.49
CA LYS A 116 -10.96 22.38 -29.60
C LYS A 116 -12.17 21.47 -29.39
N VAL A 117 -13.20 21.97 -28.71
CA VAL A 117 -14.44 21.24 -28.43
C VAL A 117 -15.63 22.08 -28.91
N GLU A 118 -16.51 21.46 -29.69
CA GLU A 118 -17.86 21.93 -30.00
C GLU A 118 -18.81 21.17 -29.08
N PHE A 119 -19.65 21.88 -28.32
CA PHE A 119 -20.46 21.28 -27.26
C PHE A 119 -21.90 21.72 -27.36
N ASP A 120 -22.81 20.74 -27.43
CA ASP A 120 -24.25 20.94 -27.53
C ASP A 120 -25.01 20.12 -26.47
N VAL A 121 -26.13 20.65 -26.00
CA VAL A 121 -27.05 19.93 -25.10
C VAL A 121 -28.30 19.58 -25.90
N LEU A 122 -28.64 18.30 -25.96
CA LEU A 122 -29.84 17.84 -26.66
C LEU A 122 -31.09 18.24 -25.88
N GLU A 123 -32.18 18.56 -26.60
CA GLU A 123 -33.47 18.87 -25.97
C GLU A 123 -34.08 17.62 -25.30
N ASP A 124 -35.03 17.83 -24.38
CA ASP A 124 -35.72 16.75 -23.64
C ASP A 124 -36.41 15.71 -24.55
N LYS A 125 -36.70 16.08 -25.81
CA LYS A 125 -37.27 15.20 -26.84
C LYS A 125 -36.32 15.14 -28.06
N TYR A 126 -35.24 14.38 -27.94
CA TYR A 126 -34.29 14.15 -29.04
C TYR A 126 -34.58 12.84 -29.78
N ASN A 127 -34.22 12.79 -31.06
CA ASN A 127 -34.14 11.57 -31.86
C ASN A 127 -32.68 11.07 -31.90
N LEU A 128 -32.47 9.76 -32.07
CA LEU A 128 -31.11 9.22 -32.18
C LEU A 128 -30.35 9.78 -33.41
N SER A 129 -31.06 10.15 -34.47
CA SER A 129 -30.49 10.83 -35.64
C SER A 129 -29.79 12.14 -35.28
N ASP A 130 -30.23 12.82 -34.22
CA ASP A 130 -29.67 14.10 -33.79
C ASP A 130 -28.27 13.95 -33.18
N ILE A 131 -27.87 12.72 -32.87
CA ILE A 131 -26.54 12.38 -32.33
C ILE A 131 -25.54 12.07 -33.46
N ILE A 132 -26.00 11.91 -34.70
CA ILE A 132 -25.12 11.64 -35.85
C ILE A 132 -24.18 12.83 -36.07
N GLY A 133 -22.88 12.54 -36.23
CA GLY A 133 -21.84 13.54 -36.45
C GLY A 133 -21.18 14.08 -35.18
N TYR A 134 -21.61 13.65 -33.99
CA TYR A 134 -20.87 13.87 -32.74
C TYR A 134 -19.85 12.76 -32.50
N ASN A 135 -18.75 13.11 -31.82
CA ASN A 135 -17.69 12.18 -31.43
C ASN A 135 -17.94 11.57 -30.05
N VAL A 136 -18.57 12.32 -29.15
CA VAL A 136 -18.82 11.92 -27.76
C VAL A 136 -20.27 12.26 -27.40
N CYS A 137 -20.95 11.32 -26.73
CA CYS A 137 -22.25 11.53 -26.14
C CYS A 137 -22.15 11.34 -24.62
N ILE A 138 -22.48 12.39 -23.85
CA ILE A 138 -22.46 12.39 -22.39
C ILE A 138 -23.89 12.19 -21.88
N VAL A 139 -24.12 11.19 -21.03
CA VAL A 139 -25.41 10.97 -20.36
C VAL A 139 -25.25 11.25 -18.88
N GLN A 140 -26.05 12.16 -18.33
CA GLN A 140 -25.98 12.51 -16.92
C GLN A 140 -27.09 11.88 -16.09
N ARG A 141 -26.71 11.22 -14.99
CA ARG A 141 -27.62 10.66 -13.97
C ARG A 141 -28.80 9.91 -14.59
N TYR A 142 -30.02 10.39 -14.35
CA TYR A 142 -31.28 9.79 -14.76
C TYR A 142 -31.88 10.46 -16.01
N ALA A 143 -31.07 11.15 -16.82
CA ALA A 143 -31.57 11.80 -18.05
C ALA A 143 -32.25 10.81 -19.02
N VAL A 144 -31.83 9.54 -18.99
CA VAL A 144 -32.54 8.43 -19.64
C VAL A 144 -33.29 7.65 -18.56
N THR A 145 -34.61 7.76 -18.55
CA THR A 145 -35.48 7.16 -17.52
C THR A 145 -36.13 5.83 -17.95
N ASP A 146 -35.97 5.43 -19.21
CA ASP A 146 -36.53 4.21 -19.79
C ASP A 146 -35.42 3.22 -20.18
N TYR A 147 -35.56 1.95 -19.76
CA TYR A 147 -34.53 0.94 -19.99
C TYR A 147 -34.40 0.55 -21.47
N SER A 148 -35.52 0.49 -22.21
CA SER A 148 -35.49 0.17 -23.64
C SER A 148 -34.77 1.27 -24.42
N LYS A 149 -35.05 2.54 -24.12
CA LYS A 149 -34.34 3.69 -24.71
C LYS A 149 -32.85 3.70 -24.37
N ALA A 150 -32.47 3.28 -23.15
CA ALA A 150 -31.07 3.17 -22.79
C ALA A 150 -30.34 2.10 -23.63
N VAL A 151 -30.98 0.95 -23.87
CA VAL A 151 -30.44 -0.12 -24.73
C VAL A 151 -30.31 0.35 -26.19
N GLU A 152 -31.33 1.06 -26.69
CA GLU A 152 -31.35 1.62 -28.03
C GLU A 152 -30.21 2.64 -28.22
N LEU A 153 -30.06 3.58 -27.29
CA LEU A 153 -28.98 4.57 -27.28
C LEU A 153 -27.60 3.91 -27.29
N VAL A 154 -27.34 2.95 -26.39
CA VAL A 154 -26.04 2.26 -26.33
C VAL A 154 -25.72 1.54 -27.65
N SER A 155 -26.72 0.88 -28.23
CA SER A 155 -26.55 0.14 -29.49
C SER A 155 -26.26 1.09 -30.65
N PHE A 156 -26.99 2.21 -30.70
CA PHE A 156 -26.82 3.26 -31.70
C PHE A 156 -25.44 3.92 -31.62
N LEU A 157 -24.98 4.28 -30.41
CA LEU A 157 -23.67 4.91 -30.21
C LEU A 157 -22.53 3.97 -30.64
N LYS A 158 -22.62 2.67 -30.31
CA LYS A 158 -21.65 1.66 -30.75
C LYS A 158 -21.61 1.50 -32.27
N ALA A 159 -22.78 1.44 -32.92
CA ALA A 159 -22.86 1.30 -34.37
C ALA A 159 -22.26 2.49 -35.14
N ASN A 160 -22.29 3.69 -34.54
CA ASN A 160 -21.77 4.92 -35.15
C ASN A 160 -20.38 5.34 -34.63
N ASN A 161 -19.71 4.48 -33.84
CA ASN A 161 -18.40 4.75 -33.22
C ASN A 161 -18.36 6.05 -32.39
N ILE A 162 -19.44 6.33 -31.65
CA ILE A 162 -19.58 7.51 -30.78
C ILE A 162 -19.28 7.10 -29.34
N GLN A 163 -18.37 7.81 -28.67
CA GLN A 163 -17.96 7.49 -27.31
C GLN A 163 -19.06 7.82 -26.30
N LEU A 164 -19.56 6.82 -25.57
CA LEU A 164 -20.46 7.04 -24.43
C LEU A 164 -19.66 7.39 -23.17
N ILE A 165 -19.99 8.53 -22.54
CA ILE A 165 -19.54 8.91 -21.21
C ILE A 165 -20.76 9.03 -20.30
N VAL A 166 -20.66 8.52 -19.08
CA VAL A 166 -21.75 8.62 -18.09
C VAL A 166 -21.27 9.40 -16.87
N ASP A 167 -21.96 10.49 -16.53
CA ASP A 167 -21.68 11.34 -15.37
C ASP A 167 -22.69 11.12 -14.24
N VAL A 168 -22.20 10.89 -13.03
CA VAL A 168 -23.01 10.61 -11.83
C VAL A 168 -22.54 11.43 -10.64
N ASP A 169 -23.41 12.31 -10.15
CA ASP A 169 -23.13 13.19 -9.01
C ASP A 169 -23.56 12.61 -7.65
N ASP A 170 -24.55 11.73 -7.62
CA ASP A 170 -25.10 11.16 -6.38
C ASP A 170 -25.56 9.71 -6.54
N ALA A 171 -25.74 9.03 -5.39
CA ALA A 171 -26.21 7.66 -5.35
C ALA A 171 -27.74 7.58 -5.36
N LEU A 172 -28.31 7.12 -6.48
CA LEU A 172 -29.71 6.74 -6.62
C LEU A 172 -29.84 5.21 -6.58
N GLY A 173 -30.59 4.66 -5.63
CA GLY A 173 -30.79 3.21 -5.50
C GLY A 173 -31.19 2.75 -4.09
N ASN A 174 -30.76 1.55 -3.69
CA ASN A 174 -31.12 0.88 -2.43
C ASN A 174 -30.45 1.53 -1.20
N THR A 175 -30.68 2.83 -0.98
CA THR A 175 -30.32 3.57 0.24
C THR A 175 -31.48 3.49 1.24
N THR A 176 -31.22 3.65 2.54
CA THR A 176 -32.26 3.66 3.60
C THR A 176 -33.43 4.58 3.27
N ARG A 177 -33.16 5.78 2.72
CA ARG A 177 -34.18 6.77 2.31
C ARG A 177 -34.94 6.45 1.02
N HIS A 178 -34.46 5.51 0.20
CA HIS A 178 -35.04 5.18 -1.11
C HIS A 178 -35.43 3.70 -1.25
N LYS A 179 -35.23 2.90 -0.20
CA LYS A 179 -35.44 1.44 -0.18
C LYS A 179 -36.82 1.02 -0.69
N ASN A 180 -37.85 1.83 -0.47
CA ASN A 180 -39.24 1.53 -0.83
C ASN A 180 -39.71 2.22 -2.13
N SER A 181 -38.85 2.98 -2.83
CA SER A 181 -39.23 3.67 -4.07
C SER A 181 -38.91 2.83 -5.30
N GLN A 182 -39.92 2.14 -5.84
CA GLN A 182 -39.79 1.33 -7.06
C GLN A 182 -39.24 2.15 -8.24
N TYR A 183 -39.63 3.42 -8.34
CA TYR A 183 -39.15 4.35 -9.36
C TYR A 183 -37.63 4.59 -9.25
N ILE A 184 -37.12 4.92 -8.06
CA ILE A 184 -35.68 5.16 -7.84
C ILE A 184 -34.87 3.87 -8.03
N GLN A 185 -35.41 2.72 -7.64
CA GLN A 185 -34.77 1.43 -7.93
C GLN A 185 -34.64 1.17 -9.43
N ASN A 186 -35.67 1.50 -10.22
CA ASN A 186 -35.62 1.37 -11.67
C ASN A 186 -34.57 2.28 -12.31
N LEU A 187 -34.51 3.55 -11.88
CA LEU A 187 -33.46 4.49 -12.32
C LEU A 187 -32.06 3.97 -12.00
N SER A 188 -31.85 3.42 -10.80
CA SER A 188 -30.58 2.82 -10.40
C SER A 188 -30.14 1.69 -11.33
N LYS A 189 -31.08 0.84 -11.78
CA LYS A 189 -30.80 -0.23 -12.76
C LYS A 189 -30.38 0.34 -14.11
N ILE A 190 -31.06 1.39 -14.59
CA ILE A 190 -30.74 2.04 -15.87
C ILE A 190 -29.36 2.72 -15.81
N ILE A 191 -29.06 3.44 -14.72
CA ILE A 191 -27.75 4.06 -14.49
C ILE A 191 -26.65 2.99 -14.50
N LYS A 192 -26.84 1.87 -13.79
CA LYS A 192 -25.88 0.75 -13.81
C LYS A 192 -25.66 0.17 -15.21
N PHE A 193 -26.72 0.03 -15.99
CA PHE A 193 -26.62 -0.44 -17.38
C PHE A 193 -25.79 0.50 -18.23
N LEU A 194 -26.04 1.81 -18.15
CA LEU A 194 -25.29 2.84 -18.87
C LEU A 194 -23.82 2.85 -18.42
N LEU A 195 -23.56 2.88 -17.11
CA LEU A 195 -22.21 2.85 -16.54
C LEU A 195 -21.39 1.65 -17.02
N ASN A 196 -22.00 0.47 -17.13
CA ASN A 196 -21.31 -0.75 -17.58
C ASN A 196 -21.06 -0.80 -19.09
N ASN A 197 -21.79 0.01 -19.87
CA ASN A 197 -21.62 0.11 -21.32
C ASN A 197 -20.85 1.36 -21.77
N ALA A 198 -20.55 2.27 -20.84
CA ALA A 198 -19.79 3.48 -21.11
C ALA A 198 -18.31 3.17 -21.38
N ALA A 199 -17.68 4.01 -22.22
CA ALA A 199 -16.24 4.00 -22.38
C ALA A 199 -15.52 4.63 -21.18
N VAL A 200 -16.17 5.62 -20.54
CA VAL A 200 -15.66 6.32 -19.36
C VAL A 200 -16.82 6.66 -18.43
N ASN A 201 -16.62 6.45 -17.13
CA ASN A 201 -17.52 6.94 -16.09
C ASN A 201 -16.91 8.11 -15.33
N TRP A 202 -17.68 9.17 -15.14
CA TRP A 202 -17.36 10.30 -14.27
C TRP A 202 -18.20 10.22 -13.01
N PHE A 203 -17.56 10.25 -11.86
CA PHE A 203 -18.19 10.28 -10.55
C PHE A 203 -17.79 11.55 -9.82
N SER A 204 -18.67 12.11 -8.99
CA SER A 204 -18.34 13.27 -8.15
C SER A 204 -17.42 12.92 -6.97
N THR A 205 -17.53 11.70 -6.43
CA THR A 205 -16.76 11.23 -5.27
C THR A 205 -16.40 9.74 -5.39
N GLU A 206 -15.37 9.32 -4.65
CA GLU A 206 -14.98 7.90 -4.57
C GLU A 206 -16.08 7.04 -3.92
N LYS A 207 -16.89 7.59 -3.01
CA LYS A 207 -18.03 6.88 -2.42
C LYS A 207 -19.12 6.58 -3.44
N VAL A 208 -19.49 7.54 -4.29
CA VAL A 208 -20.49 7.31 -5.34
C VAL A 208 -19.98 6.27 -6.35
N LYS A 209 -18.71 6.34 -6.74
CA LYS A 209 -18.05 5.32 -7.57
C LYS A 209 -18.15 3.92 -6.94
N ASN A 210 -17.81 3.80 -5.66
CA ASN A 210 -17.85 2.53 -4.92
C ASN A 210 -19.28 2.01 -4.70
N PHE A 211 -20.28 2.88 -4.62
CA PHE A 211 -21.68 2.50 -4.51
C PHE A 211 -22.17 1.76 -5.76
N TYR A 212 -21.82 2.24 -6.95
CA TYR A 212 -22.30 1.64 -8.20
C TYR A 212 -21.52 0.41 -8.66
N LYS A 213 -20.24 0.25 -8.27
CA LYS A 213 -19.36 -0.89 -8.62
C LYS A 213 -19.39 -1.23 -10.12
N SER A 214 -19.28 -0.23 -10.98
CA SER A 214 -19.32 -0.45 -12.42
C SER A 214 -18.17 -1.34 -12.93
N THR A 215 -18.44 -2.15 -13.95
CA THR A 215 -17.44 -2.97 -14.66
C THR A 215 -16.64 -2.19 -15.71
N CYS A 216 -16.95 -0.91 -15.94
CA CYS A 216 -16.20 -0.06 -16.86
C CYS A 216 -14.73 0.04 -16.44
N LYS A 217 -13.81 -0.13 -17.40
CA LYS A 217 -12.35 -0.09 -17.12
C LYS A 217 -11.85 1.31 -16.74
N LYS A 218 -12.44 2.37 -17.29
CA LYS A 218 -11.98 3.76 -17.09
C LYS A 218 -13.01 4.54 -16.27
N GLN A 219 -12.70 4.75 -15.00
CA GLN A 219 -13.56 5.46 -14.05
C GLN A 219 -12.77 6.58 -13.40
N LEU A 220 -13.32 7.79 -13.40
CA LEU A 220 -12.67 9.00 -12.87
C LEU A 220 -13.54 9.64 -11.81
N VAL A 221 -12.90 10.11 -10.74
CA VAL A 221 -13.54 10.99 -9.76
C VAL A 221 -13.20 12.42 -10.13
N ILE A 222 -14.20 13.15 -10.62
CA ILE A 222 -14.10 14.55 -11.01
C ILE A 222 -14.95 15.33 -9.99
N PRO A 223 -14.34 16.01 -9.01
CA PRO A 223 -15.09 16.70 -7.96
C PRO A 223 -15.92 17.86 -8.52
N ASN A 224 -16.94 18.28 -7.80
CA ASN A 224 -17.73 19.45 -8.18
C ASN A 224 -16.87 20.72 -8.11
N ALA A 225 -17.07 21.65 -9.03
CA ALA A 225 -16.28 22.88 -9.13
C ALA A 225 -17.14 24.05 -9.61
N LEU A 226 -16.91 25.25 -9.09
CA LEU A 226 -17.76 26.41 -9.38
C LEU A 226 -17.30 27.17 -10.62
N ASP A 227 -18.26 27.75 -11.34
CA ASP A 227 -18.01 28.60 -12.50
C ASP A 227 -17.86 30.06 -12.07
N PRO A 228 -16.66 30.66 -12.09
CA PRO A 228 -16.47 32.03 -11.66
C PRO A 228 -17.18 33.05 -12.58
N ARG A 229 -17.74 32.66 -13.74
CA ARG A 229 -18.53 33.56 -14.60
C ARG A 229 -19.92 33.86 -14.03
N PHE A 230 -20.45 32.99 -13.18
CA PHE A 230 -21.78 33.16 -12.58
C PHE A 230 -21.76 33.95 -11.26
N TRP A 231 -20.57 34.37 -10.81
CA TRP A 231 -20.34 35.03 -9.54
C TRP A 231 -19.80 36.45 -9.76
N PRO A 232 -20.67 37.46 -9.88
CA PRO A 232 -20.26 38.82 -10.25
C PRO A 232 -19.34 39.47 -9.20
N ASN A 233 -19.49 39.13 -7.91
CA ASN A 233 -18.65 39.64 -6.81
C ASN A 233 -17.51 38.68 -6.40
N LYS A 234 -17.08 37.75 -7.25
CA LYS A 234 -16.01 36.77 -6.94
C LYS A 234 -14.70 37.38 -6.42
N PHE A 235 -14.36 38.61 -6.83
CA PHE A 235 -13.12 39.31 -6.49
C PHE A 235 -13.31 40.61 -5.71
N SER A 236 -14.53 40.93 -5.23
CA SER A 236 -14.69 42.09 -4.35
C SER A 236 -13.88 41.84 -3.07
N ALA A 237 -12.95 42.77 -2.81
CA ALA A 237 -11.96 42.68 -1.74
C ALA A 237 -12.65 42.55 -0.38
N SER A 238 -12.14 41.64 0.45
CA SER A 238 -12.40 41.48 1.88
C SER A 238 -13.72 42.10 2.35
N GLN A 239 -14.78 41.30 2.47
CA GLN A 239 -15.74 41.67 3.49
C GLN A 239 -14.96 41.69 4.80
N ASN A 240 -14.73 42.90 5.33
CA ASN A 240 -14.44 43.05 6.74
C ASN A 240 -15.68 42.47 7.43
N ILE A 241 -15.63 41.19 7.77
CA ILE A 241 -16.69 40.49 8.49
C ILE A 241 -16.71 41.12 9.88
N GLU A 242 -17.48 42.19 10.03
CA GLU A 242 -17.60 42.93 11.27
C GLU A 242 -18.71 42.30 12.12
N ILE A 243 -18.31 41.41 13.03
CA ILE A 243 -19.24 40.71 13.93
C ILE A 243 -19.57 41.63 15.12
N LYS A 244 -20.43 42.63 14.90
CA LYS A 244 -20.79 43.64 15.92
C LYS A 244 -21.43 43.01 17.17
N ASP A 245 -22.63 42.45 17.05
CA ASP A 245 -23.41 41.97 18.21
C ASP A 245 -23.82 40.49 18.11
N LYS A 246 -24.60 40.10 17.09
CA LYS A 246 -25.15 38.74 16.90
C LYS A 246 -24.44 37.96 15.78
N ILE A 247 -24.21 36.66 15.98
CA ILE A 247 -23.79 35.73 14.90
C ILE A 247 -25.01 35.35 14.06
N LYS A 248 -24.86 35.38 12.74
CA LYS A 248 -25.95 35.09 11.78
C LYS A 248 -25.68 33.76 11.10
N PHE A 249 -26.50 32.77 11.39
CA PHE A 249 -26.43 31.45 10.80
C PHE A 249 -27.35 31.34 9.57
N LEU A 250 -26.91 30.60 8.57
CA LEU A 250 -27.67 30.29 7.36
C LEU A 250 -27.72 28.77 7.16
N TYR A 251 -28.92 28.21 7.03
CA TYR A 251 -29.12 26.84 6.55
C TYR A 251 -29.74 26.89 5.15
N MET A 252 -29.12 26.19 4.19
CA MET A 252 -29.63 26.06 2.81
C MET A 252 -29.81 24.59 2.45
N GLY A 253 -31.05 24.13 2.29
CA GLY A 253 -31.34 22.71 2.05
C GLY A 253 -32.35 22.45 0.94
N THR A 254 -32.46 21.18 0.54
CA THR A 254 -33.60 20.64 -0.23
C THR A 254 -34.47 19.81 0.70
N ARG A 255 -35.75 19.58 0.35
CA ARG A 255 -36.72 18.85 1.21
C ARG A 255 -36.24 17.47 1.66
N THR A 256 -35.38 16.83 0.88
CA THR A 256 -34.75 15.54 1.21
C THR A 256 -33.83 15.58 2.42
N HIS A 257 -33.52 16.77 2.95
CA HIS A 257 -32.64 17.02 4.10
C HIS A 257 -33.38 17.71 5.26
N GLU A 258 -34.71 17.72 5.25
CA GLU A 258 -35.53 18.27 6.34
C GLU A 258 -35.22 17.57 7.67
N ASP A 259 -35.18 16.23 7.64
CA ASP A 259 -34.84 15.41 8.81
C ASP A 259 -33.43 15.68 9.33
N ASP A 260 -32.46 15.97 8.44
CA ASP A 260 -31.08 16.26 8.85
C ASP A 260 -30.99 17.55 9.67
N PHE A 261 -31.73 18.58 9.26
CA PHE A 261 -31.80 19.83 10.00
C PHE A 261 -32.53 19.66 11.34
N TYR A 262 -33.70 19.01 11.33
CA TYR A 262 -34.53 18.88 12.52
C TYR A 262 -34.00 17.89 13.56
N SER A 263 -33.23 16.87 13.16
CA SER A 263 -32.65 15.88 14.08
C SER A 263 -31.32 16.32 14.70
N LEU A 264 -30.52 17.12 13.99
CA LEU A 264 -29.17 17.48 14.42
C LEU A 264 -29.02 18.95 14.80
N ALA A 265 -29.27 19.85 13.85
CA ALA A 265 -28.99 21.27 14.03
C ALA A 265 -30.06 21.99 14.86
N TYR A 266 -31.33 21.71 14.62
CA TYR A 266 -32.45 22.39 15.30
C TYR A 266 -32.43 22.18 16.83
N PRO A 267 -32.27 20.96 17.39
CA PRO A 267 -32.22 20.76 18.84
C PRO A 267 -30.99 21.41 19.48
N ALA A 268 -29.88 21.50 18.73
CA ALA A 268 -28.69 22.20 19.18
C ALA A 268 -28.93 23.71 19.26
N PHE A 269 -29.66 24.31 18.30
CA PHE A 269 -30.03 25.72 18.36
C PHE A 269 -31.05 26.03 19.46
N GLU A 270 -31.97 25.12 19.79
CA GLU A 270 -32.87 25.29 20.94
C GLU A 270 -32.07 25.42 22.24
N LYS A 271 -31.14 24.49 22.50
CA LYS A 271 -30.22 24.57 23.65
C LYS A 271 -29.32 25.80 23.60
N LEU A 272 -28.89 26.20 22.41
CA LEU A 272 -28.05 27.39 22.23
C LEU A 272 -28.82 28.67 22.59
N TYR A 273 -30.11 28.73 22.28
CA TYR A 273 -30.98 29.84 22.65
C TYR A 273 -31.20 29.94 24.16
N GLU A 274 -31.35 28.80 24.85
CA GLU A 274 -31.43 28.76 26.32
C GLU A 274 -30.16 29.33 26.97
N LYS A 275 -28.98 29.02 26.41
CA LYS A 275 -27.69 29.45 26.96
C LYS A 275 -27.29 30.88 26.56
N TYR A 276 -27.57 31.27 25.31
CA TYR A 276 -27.13 32.51 24.69
C TYR A 276 -28.28 33.27 24.01
N PRO A 277 -29.31 33.70 24.78
CA PRO A 277 -30.37 34.51 24.23
C PRO A 277 -29.78 35.80 23.64
N ASP A 278 -30.28 36.23 22.48
CA ASP A 278 -29.83 37.45 21.79
C ASP A 278 -28.35 37.49 21.35
N LYS A 279 -27.65 36.36 21.25
CA LYS A 279 -26.30 36.32 20.65
C LYS A 279 -26.26 35.78 19.23
N PHE A 280 -27.37 35.23 18.72
CA PHE A 280 -27.44 34.73 17.36
C PHE A 280 -28.84 34.88 16.73
N GLU A 281 -28.88 34.73 15.40
CA GLU A 281 -30.10 34.47 14.64
C GLU A 281 -29.82 33.39 13.58
N VAL A 282 -30.83 32.59 13.25
CA VAL A 282 -30.75 31.53 12.25
C VAL A 282 -31.74 31.83 11.13
N SER A 283 -31.28 31.79 9.89
CA SER A 283 -32.13 31.89 8.71
C SER A 283 -32.11 30.59 7.92
N VAL A 284 -33.31 30.10 7.59
CA VAL A 284 -33.51 28.89 6.79
C VAL A 284 -33.98 29.28 5.40
N LEU A 285 -33.18 28.90 4.40
CA LEU A 285 -33.44 29.16 3.00
C LEU A 285 -33.80 27.86 2.29
N GLY A 286 -35.10 27.64 2.10
CA GLY A 286 -35.65 26.41 1.51
C GLY A 286 -35.43 25.16 2.38
N GLY A 287 -35.73 23.99 1.82
CA GLY A 287 -35.30 22.71 2.40
C GLY A 287 -36.14 22.10 3.52
N VAL A 288 -37.13 22.82 4.02
CA VAL A 288 -38.05 22.35 5.07
C VAL A 288 -39.49 22.65 4.66
N SER A 289 -40.40 21.73 4.97
CA SER A 289 -41.82 21.87 4.67
C SER A 289 -42.61 22.41 5.87
N THR A 290 -42.12 22.18 7.08
CA THR A 290 -42.72 22.68 8.33
C THR A 290 -41.99 23.94 8.78
N GLU A 291 -42.69 25.07 8.91
CA GLU A 291 -42.15 26.31 9.52
C GLU A 291 -42.47 26.28 11.03
N LYS A 292 -41.49 26.56 11.89
CA LYS A 292 -41.69 26.69 13.35
C LYS A 292 -41.53 28.14 13.78
N GLU A 293 -42.51 28.70 14.48
CA GLU A 293 -42.44 30.09 14.97
C GLU A 293 -41.50 30.18 16.18
N ASN A 294 -40.38 30.88 16.02
CA ASN A 294 -39.42 31.18 17.10
C ASN A 294 -38.80 32.57 16.89
N SER A 295 -38.42 33.26 17.98
CA SER A 295 -37.82 34.61 17.92
C SER A 295 -36.42 34.63 17.27
N TRP A 296 -35.69 33.52 17.33
CA TRP A 296 -34.32 33.37 16.83
C TRP A 296 -34.22 32.71 15.44
N LEU A 297 -35.34 32.18 14.90
CA LEU A 297 -35.38 31.43 13.63
C LEU A 297 -36.26 32.15 12.60
N LYS A 298 -35.73 32.39 11.40
CA LYS A 298 -36.44 33.05 10.29
C LYS A 298 -36.45 32.16 9.05
N PHE A 299 -37.60 32.03 8.40
CA PHE A 299 -37.72 31.32 7.11
C PHE A 299 -37.73 32.31 5.96
N ILE A 300 -36.84 32.12 4.99
CA ILE A 300 -36.74 32.95 3.80
C ILE A 300 -37.49 32.25 2.66
N LYS A 301 -38.59 32.84 2.20
CA LYS A 301 -39.43 32.31 1.13
C LYS A 301 -38.87 32.69 -0.24
N PHE A 302 -38.75 31.70 -1.13
CA PHE A 302 -38.46 31.91 -2.54
C PHE A 302 -39.77 32.10 -3.32
N SER A 303 -39.87 33.17 -4.11
CA SER A 303 -41.08 33.53 -4.85
C SER A 303 -41.30 32.69 -6.12
N ASP A 304 -40.29 31.98 -6.62
CA ASP A 304 -40.38 31.25 -7.88
C ASP A 304 -39.74 29.85 -7.79
N LYS A 305 -40.50 28.82 -8.19
CA LYS A 305 -40.10 27.40 -8.08
C LYS A 305 -39.28 26.92 -9.29
N ASN A 306 -39.16 27.73 -10.35
CA ASN A 306 -38.47 27.37 -11.59
C ASN A 306 -37.33 28.36 -11.93
N ILE A 307 -36.50 28.73 -10.95
CA ILE A 307 -35.35 29.63 -11.15
C ILE A 307 -34.22 28.87 -11.87
N SER A 308 -33.63 29.49 -12.91
CA SER A 308 -32.46 28.94 -13.60
C SER A 308 -31.24 28.89 -12.67
N TYR A 309 -30.30 27.97 -12.91
CA TYR A 309 -29.07 27.91 -12.10
C TYR A 309 -28.32 29.25 -12.08
N TYR A 310 -28.25 29.94 -13.21
CA TYR A 310 -27.62 31.26 -13.33
C TYR A 310 -28.32 32.33 -12.47
N ASP A 311 -29.65 32.38 -12.50
CA ASP A 311 -30.41 33.35 -11.69
C ASP A 311 -30.38 33.00 -10.20
N PHE A 312 -30.34 31.71 -9.86
CA PHE A 312 -30.14 31.27 -8.49
C PHE A 312 -28.78 31.71 -7.94
N MET A 313 -27.70 31.63 -8.75
CA MET A 313 -26.37 32.13 -8.36
C MET A 313 -26.34 33.64 -8.13
N LYS A 314 -27.10 34.43 -8.90
CA LYS A 314 -27.25 35.89 -8.62
C LYS A 314 -27.95 36.17 -7.30
N ILE A 315 -28.87 35.31 -6.89
CA ILE A 315 -29.56 35.42 -5.59
C ILE A 315 -28.60 35.02 -4.47
N MET A 316 -27.84 33.94 -4.65
CA MET A 316 -26.80 33.50 -3.72
C MET A 316 -25.77 34.60 -3.44
N ASP A 317 -25.31 35.31 -4.48
CA ASP A 317 -24.35 36.41 -4.37
C ASP A 317 -24.91 37.61 -3.56
N LYS A 318 -26.23 37.71 -3.39
CA LYS A 318 -26.90 38.70 -2.54
C LYS A 318 -27.10 38.24 -1.09
N LEU A 319 -26.81 36.99 -0.74
CA LEU A 319 -26.86 36.48 0.64
C LEU A 319 -25.62 36.89 1.45
N THR A 320 -25.00 38.00 1.09
CA THR A 320 -23.85 38.58 1.78
C THR A 320 -24.31 39.20 3.11
N GLY A 321 -23.65 38.85 4.21
CA GLY A 321 -24.00 39.32 5.57
C GLY A 321 -24.34 38.23 6.58
N TYR A 322 -24.40 36.96 6.18
CA TYR A 322 -24.33 35.83 7.12
C TYR A 322 -22.88 35.57 7.54
N HIS A 323 -22.70 34.91 8.68
CA HIS A 323 -21.37 34.62 9.23
C HIS A 323 -21.02 33.13 9.10
N VAL A 324 -22.03 32.28 9.30
CA VAL A 324 -21.85 30.83 9.41
C VAL A 324 -22.92 30.10 8.61
N GLY A 325 -22.51 29.16 7.75
CA GLY A 325 -23.38 28.29 6.98
C GLY A 325 -23.43 26.89 7.58
N ILE A 326 -24.62 26.35 7.85
CA ILE A 326 -24.82 25.03 8.46
C ILE A 326 -25.21 24.01 7.38
N ALA A 327 -24.57 22.84 7.38
CA ALA A 327 -24.95 21.71 6.52
C ALA A 327 -24.89 20.38 7.32
N PRO A 328 -25.93 20.08 8.12
CA PRO A 328 -26.02 18.85 8.88
C PRO A 328 -26.37 17.69 7.97
N LEU A 329 -25.84 16.51 8.28
CA LEU A 329 -26.15 15.24 7.62
C LEU A 329 -26.18 14.13 8.68
N VAL A 330 -27.31 13.42 8.78
CA VAL A 330 -27.41 12.18 9.57
C VAL A 330 -26.54 11.10 8.94
N ASP A 331 -25.95 10.25 9.76
CA ASP A 331 -25.11 9.14 9.29
C ASP A 331 -25.98 8.01 8.72
N ASP A 332 -26.18 8.04 7.40
CA ASP A 332 -26.90 7.01 6.66
C ASP A 332 -26.31 6.81 5.25
N ASP A 333 -26.67 5.68 4.63
CA ASP A 333 -26.17 5.24 3.31
C ASP A 333 -26.40 6.27 2.19
N PHE A 334 -27.42 7.12 2.32
CA PHE A 334 -27.73 8.18 1.36
C PHE A 334 -26.79 9.38 1.55
N ASN A 335 -26.62 9.83 2.78
CA ASN A 335 -25.82 11.00 3.13
C ASN A 335 -24.32 10.75 2.99
N ILE A 336 -23.82 9.54 3.27
CA ILE A 336 -22.39 9.22 3.04
C ILE A 336 -22.00 9.26 1.55
N CYS A 337 -22.98 9.18 0.65
CA CYS A 337 -22.79 9.29 -0.81
C CYS A 337 -23.04 10.69 -1.36
N LYS A 338 -23.25 11.70 -0.50
CA LYS A 338 -23.40 13.10 -0.92
C LYS A 338 -22.06 13.73 -1.32
N THR A 339 -22.15 14.96 -1.83
CA THR A 339 -21.02 15.75 -2.30
C THR A 339 -20.86 17.02 -1.48
N ASP A 340 -19.75 17.72 -1.67
CA ASP A 340 -19.34 18.88 -0.89
C ASP A 340 -19.83 20.22 -1.46
N ILE A 341 -20.91 20.23 -2.26
CA ILE A 341 -21.42 21.45 -2.90
C ILE A 341 -21.73 22.54 -1.88
N LYS A 342 -22.34 22.20 -0.73
CA LYS A 342 -22.66 23.20 0.32
C LYS A 342 -21.44 23.87 0.91
N PHE A 343 -20.35 23.13 1.03
CA PHE A 343 -19.07 23.69 1.46
C PHE A 343 -18.55 24.71 0.43
N LEU A 344 -18.62 24.40 -0.86
CA LEU A 344 -18.22 25.34 -1.92
C LEU A 344 -19.12 26.58 -1.96
N ASP A 345 -20.44 26.40 -1.90
CA ASP A 345 -21.42 27.48 -1.94
C ASP A 345 -21.17 28.50 -0.81
N TYR A 346 -20.98 28.02 0.41
CA TYR A 346 -20.74 28.87 1.58
C TYR A 346 -19.42 29.63 1.49
N LEU A 347 -18.34 28.97 1.08
CA LEU A 347 -17.06 29.65 0.89
C LEU A 347 -17.09 30.69 -0.24
N ALA A 348 -17.85 30.41 -1.31
CA ALA A 348 -18.01 31.32 -2.44
C ALA A 348 -18.69 32.64 -2.06
N ILE A 349 -19.68 32.62 -1.14
CA ILE A 349 -20.29 33.82 -0.54
C ILE A 349 -19.53 34.37 0.67
N GLY A 350 -18.46 33.70 1.11
CA GLY A 350 -17.57 34.18 2.18
C GLY A 350 -18.05 33.90 3.60
N ILE A 351 -18.80 32.81 3.83
CA ILE A 351 -19.28 32.43 5.16
C ILE A 351 -18.66 31.11 5.63
N LEU A 352 -18.45 30.96 6.94
CA LEU A 352 -17.82 29.77 7.53
C LEU A 352 -18.74 28.55 7.43
N PRO A 353 -18.34 27.46 6.75
CA PRO A 353 -19.10 26.22 6.73
C PRO A 353 -18.95 25.44 8.04
N VAL A 354 -20.06 24.99 8.61
CA VAL A 354 -20.14 24.04 9.73
C VAL A 354 -20.85 22.80 9.22
N LEU A 355 -20.12 21.68 9.22
CA LEU A 355 -20.44 20.49 8.44
C LEU A 355 -20.43 19.25 9.33
N SER A 356 -21.33 18.28 9.09
CA SER A 356 -21.23 16.97 9.78
C SER A 356 -19.90 16.28 9.45
N GLU A 357 -19.32 15.57 10.42
CA GLU A 357 -18.10 14.77 10.21
C GLU A 357 -18.41 13.45 9.50
N LEU A 358 -18.86 13.54 8.25
CA LEU A 358 -19.18 12.41 7.37
C LEU A 358 -18.32 12.41 6.12
N THR A 359 -18.41 11.32 5.34
CA THR A 359 -17.57 11.13 4.16
C THR A 359 -17.57 12.31 3.16
N PRO A 360 -18.70 12.96 2.82
CA PRO A 360 -18.71 14.13 1.93
C PRO A 360 -17.82 15.28 2.39
N TYR A 361 -17.54 15.38 3.69
CA TYR A 361 -16.80 16.46 4.33
C TYR A 361 -15.48 15.99 4.99
N SER A 362 -14.98 14.81 4.61
CA SER A 362 -13.81 14.17 5.22
C SER A 362 -12.45 14.72 4.77
N GLY A 363 -12.39 15.49 3.68
CA GLY A 363 -11.13 15.97 3.08
C GLY A 363 -10.33 16.94 3.95
N GLU A 364 -8.98 16.85 3.89
CA GLU A 364 -8.04 17.71 4.66
C GLU A 364 -8.32 19.21 4.43
N LYS A 365 -8.47 19.62 3.16
CA LYS A 365 -8.81 21.01 2.78
C LYS A 365 -10.20 21.45 3.22
N ILE A 366 -11.16 20.52 3.33
CA ILE A 366 -12.50 20.83 3.87
C ILE A 366 -12.35 21.18 5.34
N GLY A 367 -11.65 20.34 6.13
CA GLY A 367 -11.38 20.61 7.54
C GLY A 367 -10.54 21.87 7.80
N GLU A 368 -9.68 22.27 6.87
CA GLU A 368 -8.92 23.53 6.95
C GLU A 368 -9.85 24.75 6.93
N TYR A 369 -10.83 24.76 6.01
CA TYR A 369 -11.74 25.89 5.78
C TYR A 369 -13.15 25.71 6.35
N SER A 370 -13.36 24.74 7.24
CA SER A 370 -14.64 24.47 7.89
C SER A 370 -14.48 24.10 9.36
N VAL A 371 -15.59 24.08 10.08
CA VAL A 371 -15.73 23.35 11.36
C VAL A 371 -16.45 22.04 11.07
N ARG A 372 -15.88 20.92 11.50
CA ARG A 372 -16.48 19.59 11.33
C ARG A 372 -17.02 19.12 12.66
N VAL A 373 -18.25 18.65 12.63
CA VAL A 373 -19.04 18.41 13.84
C VAL A 373 -19.47 16.96 13.85
N ASN A 374 -19.04 16.23 14.87
CA ASN A 374 -19.60 14.91 15.14
C ASN A 374 -21.11 15.06 15.43
N ASN A 375 -21.96 14.18 14.90
CA ASN A 375 -23.41 14.32 14.98
C ASN A 375 -23.96 14.42 16.43
N ASN A 376 -23.19 13.99 17.44
CA ASN A 376 -23.57 14.12 18.85
C ASN A 376 -23.05 15.41 19.53
N ARG A 377 -22.34 16.28 18.82
CA ARG A 377 -21.63 17.45 19.40
C ARG A 377 -22.00 18.80 18.77
N TRP A 378 -23.17 18.88 18.12
CA TRP A 378 -23.62 20.10 17.46
C TRP A 378 -23.77 21.29 18.41
N PHE A 379 -24.25 21.05 19.63
CA PHE A 379 -24.44 22.12 20.61
C PHE A 379 -23.10 22.71 21.09
N GLU A 380 -22.13 21.85 21.40
CA GLU A 380 -20.81 22.25 21.90
C GLU A 380 -20.03 23.05 20.85
N GLU A 381 -20.05 22.61 19.59
CA GLU A 381 -19.35 23.32 18.51
C GLU A 381 -20.01 24.66 18.18
N LEU A 382 -21.34 24.75 18.24
CA LEU A 382 -22.03 26.04 18.10
C LEU A 382 -21.73 26.99 19.27
N CYS A 383 -21.59 26.49 20.50
CA CYS A 383 -21.13 27.29 21.64
C CYS A 383 -19.71 27.84 21.38
N ASN A 384 -18.79 26.99 20.94
CA ASN A 384 -17.40 27.39 20.64
C ASN A 384 -17.35 28.50 19.58
N ILE A 385 -18.19 28.43 18.54
CA ILE A 385 -18.26 29.48 17.52
C ILE A 385 -18.79 30.81 18.09
N ILE A 386 -19.78 30.77 18.98
CA ILE A 386 -20.29 31.98 19.66
C ILE A 386 -19.23 32.59 20.59
N GLU A 387 -18.52 31.75 21.33
CA GLU A 387 -17.52 32.16 22.31
C GLU A 387 -16.20 32.64 21.65
N ASN A 388 -15.84 32.05 20.51
CA ASN A 388 -14.60 32.35 19.78
C ASN A 388 -14.89 32.88 18.37
N LYS A 389 -15.30 34.15 18.28
CA LYS A 389 -15.58 34.84 17.01
C LYS A 389 -14.38 34.87 16.04
N ASN A 390 -13.14 34.86 16.55
CA ASN A 390 -11.92 34.88 15.72
C ASN A 390 -11.76 33.59 14.90
N LEU A 391 -12.31 32.47 15.38
CA LEU A 391 -12.30 31.20 14.64
C LEU A 391 -12.87 31.35 13.22
N ILE A 392 -13.92 32.18 13.05
CA ILE A 392 -14.55 32.44 11.75
C ILE A 392 -13.55 33.08 10.78
N LEU A 393 -12.83 34.10 11.25
CA LEU A 393 -11.85 34.83 10.44
C LEU A 393 -10.65 33.94 10.09
N ASP A 394 -10.16 33.19 11.07
CA ASP A 394 -9.01 32.29 10.89
C ASP A 394 -9.32 31.19 9.87
N LYS A 395 -10.50 30.56 9.97
CA LYS A 395 -10.94 29.50 9.05
C LYS A 395 -11.22 30.01 7.63
N LEU A 396 -11.63 31.27 7.47
CA LEU A 396 -11.89 31.85 6.15
C LEU A 396 -10.65 32.41 5.47
N LYS A 397 -9.51 32.47 6.17
CA LYS A 397 -8.25 32.97 5.62
C LYS A 397 -7.78 32.09 4.46
N GLY A 398 -7.75 32.64 3.25
CA GLY A 398 -7.32 31.93 2.04
C GLY A 398 -8.37 30.99 1.42
N SER A 399 -9.54 30.81 2.04
CA SER A 399 -10.58 29.88 1.58
C SER A 399 -11.14 30.24 0.19
N ARG A 400 -11.30 31.54 -0.10
CA ARG A 400 -11.74 32.03 -1.42
C ARG A 400 -10.73 31.74 -2.52
N ALA A 401 -9.43 31.80 -2.22
CA ALA A 401 -8.40 31.44 -3.19
C ALA A 401 -8.53 29.95 -3.54
N TYR A 402 -8.76 29.09 -2.54
CA TYR A 402 -9.02 27.67 -2.77
C TYR A 402 -10.25 27.43 -3.66
N VAL A 403 -11.39 28.10 -3.41
CA VAL A 403 -12.59 27.95 -4.26
C VAL A 403 -12.32 28.38 -5.70
N TRP A 404 -11.75 29.57 -5.90
CA TRP A 404 -11.64 30.17 -7.24
C TRP A 404 -10.42 29.72 -8.04
N GLN A 405 -9.37 29.23 -7.40
CA GLN A 405 -8.14 28.78 -8.05
C GLN A 405 -8.08 27.25 -8.14
N GLU A 406 -8.54 26.52 -7.12
CA GLU A 406 -8.40 25.05 -7.06
C GLU A 406 -9.71 24.32 -7.40
N ARG A 407 -10.85 24.82 -6.89
CA ARG A 407 -12.20 24.24 -7.10
C ARG A 407 -13.03 25.02 -8.13
N SER A 408 -12.37 25.45 -9.20
CA SER A 408 -13.00 26.12 -10.34
C SER A 408 -13.24 25.17 -11.51
N ILE A 409 -14.21 25.47 -12.36
CA ILE A 409 -14.50 24.65 -13.55
C ILE A 409 -13.30 24.46 -14.51
N GLU A 410 -12.30 25.34 -14.44
CA GLU A 410 -11.10 25.24 -15.28
C GLU A 410 -10.34 23.94 -15.00
N SER A 411 -10.26 23.54 -13.73
CA SER A 411 -9.49 22.36 -13.30
C SER A 411 -10.15 21.04 -13.72
N ILE A 412 -11.48 20.98 -13.69
CA ILE A 412 -12.24 19.77 -14.09
C ILE A 412 -12.36 19.63 -15.60
N ALA A 413 -12.42 20.74 -16.35
CA ALA A 413 -12.65 20.69 -17.80
C ALA A 413 -11.51 19.97 -18.53
N ILE A 414 -10.27 20.13 -18.05
CA ILE A 414 -9.12 19.42 -18.62
C ILE A 414 -9.19 17.93 -18.31
N GLN A 415 -9.55 17.55 -17.08
CA GLN A 415 -9.71 16.13 -16.71
C GLN A 415 -10.78 15.45 -17.58
N GLN A 416 -11.87 16.16 -17.88
CA GLN A 416 -12.93 15.69 -18.76
C GLN A 416 -12.43 15.45 -20.19
N ILE A 417 -11.75 16.44 -20.78
CA ILE A 417 -11.18 16.31 -22.14
C ILE A 417 -10.10 15.22 -22.17
N GLN A 418 -9.26 15.13 -21.14
CA GLN A 418 -8.25 14.08 -21.00
C GLN A 418 -8.87 12.68 -20.97
N SER A 419 -10.07 12.56 -20.43
CA SER A 419 -10.78 11.29 -20.34
C SER A 419 -11.34 10.83 -21.69
N MET A 420 -11.64 11.76 -22.59
CA MET A 420 -12.11 11.47 -23.95
C MET A 420 -11.01 10.77 -24.77
N ASN A 421 -11.41 9.90 -25.70
CA ASN A 421 -10.47 9.12 -26.52
C ASN A 421 -9.59 10.00 -27.44
N TYR A 422 -9.93 11.27 -27.57
CA TYR A 422 -9.28 12.24 -28.47
C TYR A 422 -8.11 13.00 -27.83
N SER A 423 -7.82 12.78 -26.53
CA SER A 423 -6.65 13.37 -25.87
C SER A 423 -5.32 12.96 -26.51
N LYS A 424 -5.24 11.73 -27.02
CA LYS A 424 -4.10 11.21 -27.80
C LYS A 424 -3.82 12.10 -29.02
N GLU A 425 -4.86 12.49 -29.75
CA GLU A 425 -4.74 13.28 -30.97
C GLU A 425 -4.36 14.73 -30.67
N ILE A 426 -4.82 15.30 -29.55
CA ILE A 426 -4.34 16.60 -29.08
C ILE A 426 -2.84 16.55 -28.77
N VAL A 427 -2.38 15.52 -28.06
CA VAL A 427 -0.95 15.36 -27.74
C VAL A 427 -0.13 15.14 -29.01
N LYS A 428 -0.61 14.29 -29.94
CA LYS A 428 0.04 14.04 -31.24
C LYS A 428 0.18 15.31 -32.07
N ASN A 429 -0.89 16.10 -32.18
CA ASN A 429 -0.93 17.30 -33.02
C ASN A 429 -0.31 18.54 -32.34
N SER A 430 0.05 18.46 -31.05
CA SER A 430 0.69 19.56 -30.32
C SER A 430 2.10 19.91 -30.84
N GLY A 431 2.78 18.95 -31.48
CA GLY A 431 4.20 19.07 -31.83
C GLY A 431 5.16 19.02 -30.63
N LEU A 432 4.65 18.72 -29.42
CA LEU A 432 5.40 18.58 -28.17
C LEU A 432 5.71 17.12 -27.78
N PHE A 433 5.20 16.15 -28.54
CA PHE A 433 5.53 14.73 -28.41
C PHE A 433 6.39 14.29 -29.60
N ASP A 434 7.53 13.66 -29.32
CA ASP A 434 8.44 13.10 -30.32
C ASP A 434 8.52 11.58 -30.11
N GLN A 435 7.95 10.83 -31.04
CA GLN A 435 7.81 9.37 -30.93
C GLN A 435 9.16 8.64 -30.97
N SER A 436 10.07 9.07 -31.86
CA SER A 436 11.40 8.45 -31.98
C SER A 436 12.19 8.69 -30.69
N PHE A 437 12.20 9.94 -30.22
CA PHE A 437 12.81 10.30 -28.94
C PHE A 437 12.26 9.46 -27.77
N TYR A 438 10.94 9.31 -27.69
CA TYR A 438 10.30 8.62 -26.57
C TYR A 438 10.67 7.13 -26.52
N LEU A 439 10.74 6.46 -27.67
CA LEU A 439 11.12 5.05 -27.75
C LEU A 439 12.62 4.83 -27.49
N ASP A 440 13.47 5.74 -27.96
CA ASP A 440 14.91 5.71 -27.72
C ASP A 440 15.25 5.92 -26.24
N GLU A 441 14.57 6.86 -25.58
CA GLU A 441 14.83 7.18 -24.18
C GLU A 441 14.27 6.12 -23.23
N TYR A 442 13.11 5.54 -23.57
CA TYR A 442 12.36 4.57 -22.77
C TYR A 442 12.33 3.18 -23.39
N VAL A 443 13.46 2.48 -23.28
CA VAL A 443 13.65 1.11 -23.80
C VAL A 443 12.61 0.11 -23.26
N ASP A 444 12.09 0.33 -22.05
CA ASP A 444 11.00 -0.49 -21.50
C ASP A 444 9.72 -0.40 -22.34
N ILE A 445 9.43 0.77 -22.91
CA ILE A 445 8.27 1.00 -23.79
C ILE A 445 8.54 0.44 -25.19
N ALA A 446 9.75 0.64 -25.71
CA ALA A 446 10.16 0.04 -26.99
C ALA A 446 10.05 -1.50 -26.96
N LYS A 447 10.48 -2.13 -25.85
CA LYS A 447 10.34 -3.59 -25.65
C LYS A 447 8.89 -4.04 -25.48
N ALA A 448 8.06 -3.23 -24.84
CA ALA A 448 6.65 -3.53 -24.64
C ALA A 448 5.81 -3.46 -25.93
N LYS A 449 6.34 -2.85 -27.01
CA LYS A 449 5.67 -2.66 -28.30
C LYS A 449 4.28 -2.00 -28.17
N VAL A 450 4.12 -1.11 -27.21
CA VAL A 450 2.89 -0.33 -27.01
C VAL A 450 2.98 1.01 -27.75
N ASP A 451 1.83 1.58 -28.12
CA ASP A 451 1.77 2.93 -28.69
C ASP A 451 2.37 3.96 -27.71
N PRO A 452 3.44 4.67 -28.09
CA PRO A 452 4.17 5.56 -27.18
C PRO A 452 3.37 6.82 -26.80
N ILE A 453 2.53 7.35 -27.69
CA ILE A 453 1.67 8.51 -27.40
C ILE A 453 0.59 8.09 -26.42
N LEU A 454 -0.03 6.93 -26.66
CA LEU A 454 -1.05 6.39 -25.76
C LEU A 454 -0.45 6.06 -24.39
N HIS A 455 0.73 5.47 -24.35
CA HIS A 455 1.46 5.22 -23.11
C HIS A 455 1.76 6.54 -22.38
N TYR A 456 2.21 7.58 -23.08
CA TYR A 456 2.45 8.88 -22.45
C TYR A 456 1.17 9.45 -21.85
N CYS A 457 0.07 9.48 -22.61
CA CYS A 457 -1.22 10.01 -22.15
C CYS A 457 -1.75 9.29 -20.91
N ASN A 458 -1.54 7.98 -20.81
CA ASN A 458 -2.05 7.16 -19.71
C ASN A 458 -1.10 7.10 -18.50
N PHE A 459 0.22 7.10 -18.74
CA PHE A 459 1.24 6.80 -17.73
C PHE A 459 2.44 7.75 -17.77
N GLY A 460 2.97 8.07 -18.95
CA GLY A 460 4.26 8.76 -19.07
C GLY A 460 4.37 10.07 -18.32
N TRP A 461 3.41 10.99 -18.45
CA TRP A 461 3.45 12.26 -17.74
C TRP A 461 3.33 12.11 -16.21
N LYS A 462 2.60 11.08 -15.73
CA LYS A 462 2.50 10.75 -14.29
C LYS A 462 3.81 10.20 -13.74
N GLU A 463 4.62 9.63 -14.63
CA GLU A 463 5.95 9.10 -14.35
C GLU A 463 7.06 10.14 -14.54
N ASN A 464 6.70 11.40 -14.81
CA ASN A 464 7.62 12.47 -15.19
C ASN A 464 8.49 12.12 -16.39
N ARG A 465 8.00 11.26 -17.29
CA ARG A 465 8.68 10.95 -18.55
C ARG A 465 8.56 12.14 -19.48
N LEU A 466 9.69 12.57 -20.03
CA LEU A 466 9.76 13.59 -21.06
C LEU A 466 9.15 13.08 -22.37
N PRO A 467 8.18 13.79 -22.97
CA PRO A 467 7.59 13.47 -24.26
C PRO A 467 8.45 13.96 -25.45
N SER A 468 9.26 15.00 -25.24
CA SER A 468 10.26 15.55 -26.15
C SER A 468 11.17 16.52 -25.39
N TYR A 469 12.20 17.06 -26.07
CA TYR A 469 13.09 18.10 -25.52
C TYR A 469 12.43 19.49 -25.39
N LYS A 470 11.21 19.66 -25.93
CA LYS A 470 10.54 20.96 -25.99
C LYS A 470 9.85 21.33 -24.68
N ILE A 471 9.51 20.35 -23.84
CA ILE A 471 8.78 20.54 -22.58
C ILE A 471 9.45 19.80 -21.42
N ASP A 472 9.61 20.51 -20.31
CA ASP A 472 10.03 19.97 -19.03
C ASP A 472 8.78 19.65 -18.21
N VAL A 473 8.32 18.40 -18.27
CA VAL A 473 7.05 17.94 -17.66
C VAL A 473 6.98 18.31 -16.17
N TYR A 474 8.05 18.02 -15.43
CA TYR A 474 8.10 18.24 -14.01
C TYR A 474 8.06 19.74 -13.67
N TRP A 475 8.92 20.54 -14.31
CA TRP A 475 8.93 21.99 -14.08
C TRP A 475 7.62 22.65 -14.47
N TYR A 476 7.04 22.28 -15.62
CA TYR A 476 5.78 22.83 -16.09
C TYR A 476 4.64 22.53 -15.11
N GLN A 477 4.61 21.32 -14.55
CA GLN A 477 3.64 20.96 -13.53
C GLN A 477 3.80 21.81 -12.26
N GLU A 478 5.02 21.95 -11.74
CA GLU A 478 5.26 22.75 -10.53
C GLU A 478 4.91 24.23 -10.73
N GLU A 479 5.27 24.79 -11.89
CA GLU A 479 5.07 26.22 -12.14
C GLU A 479 3.60 26.57 -12.41
N TYR A 480 2.90 25.76 -13.21
CA TYR A 480 1.57 26.11 -13.71
C TYR A 480 0.43 25.21 -13.22
N LEU A 481 0.71 24.00 -12.76
CA LEU A 481 -0.32 23.04 -12.31
C LEU A 481 -0.38 22.92 -10.79
N GLN A 482 0.71 23.20 -10.07
CA GLN A 482 0.80 23.23 -8.60
C GLN A 482 0.04 22.04 -7.96
N ASN A 483 -1.12 22.31 -7.34
CA ASN A 483 -1.93 21.31 -6.62
C ASN A 483 -2.61 20.27 -7.52
N SER A 484 -2.63 20.46 -8.86
CA SER A 484 -3.18 19.51 -9.85
C SER A 484 -2.12 18.73 -10.63
N ILE A 485 -0.87 18.73 -10.14
CA ILE A 485 0.28 18.02 -10.74
C ILE A 485 0.02 16.54 -11.05
N HIS A 486 -0.88 15.89 -10.31
CA HIS A 486 -1.16 14.47 -10.40
C HIS A 486 -2.30 14.09 -11.35
N ASP A 487 -3.13 15.04 -11.74
CA ASP A 487 -4.39 14.77 -12.42
C ASP A 487 -4.41 15.27 -13.87
N ILE A 488 -3.51 16.20 -14.20
CA ILE A 488 -3.50 16.92 -15.47
C ILE A 488 -2.24 16.61 -16.29
N ASN A 489 -2.45 16.15 -17.53
CA ASN A 489 -1.41 15.99 -18.54
C ASN A 489 -0.85 17.37 -18.95
N PRO A 490 0.46 17.62 -18.78
CA PRO A 490 1.07 18.92 -19.06
C PRO A 490 0.95 19.40 -20.51
N ILE A 491 1.06 18.50 -21.49
CA ILE A 491 0.89 18.86 -22.90
C ILE A 491 -0.55 19.28 -23.16
N LEU A 492 -1.52 18.55 -22.60
CA LEU A 492 -2.94 18.86 -22.77
C LEU A 492 -3.28 20.22 -22.12
N HIS A 493 -2.80 20.47 -20.91
CA HIS A 493 -2.96 21.78 -20.26
C HIS A 493 -2.32 22.90 -21.06
N TYR A 494 -1.12 22.69 -21.62
CA TYR A 494 -0.48 23.68 -22.46
C TYR A 494 -1.30 24.00 -23.71
N GLU A 495 -1.74 22.99 -24.45
CA GLU A 495 -2.51 23.20 -25.69
C GLU A 495 -3.88 23.85 -25.43
N LEU A 496 -4.53 23.52 -24.31
CA LEU A 496 -5.86 24.05 -23.98
C LEU A 496 -5.80 25.43 -23.30
N ILE A 497 -4.78 25.69 -22.49
CA ILE A 497 -4.70 26.89 -21.64
C ILE A 497 -3.36 27.61 -21.81
N GLY A 498 -2.25 26.90 -21.56
CA GLY A 498 -0.93 27.50 -21.41
C GLY A 498 -0.47 28.31 -22.62
N LYS A 499 -0.73 27.82 -23.84
CA LYS A 499 -0.36 28.48 -25.09
C LYS A 499 -1.02 29.85 -25.24
N LYS A 500 -2.30 29.98 -24.88
CA LYS A 500 -3.03 31.26 -24.92
C LYS A 500 -2.59 32.21 -23.81
N LYS A 501 -2.22 31.66 -22.64
CA LYS A 501 -1.69 32.44 -21.50
C LYS A 501 -0.19 32.76 -21.63
N GLY A 502 0.48 32.32 -22.70
CA GLY A 502 1.91 32.56 -22.92
C GLY A 502 2.84 31.80 -21.97
N TYR A 503 2.40 30.65 -21.46
CA TYR A 503 3.20 29.84 -20.54
C TYR A 503 4.46 29.31 -21.23
N LYS A 504 5.57 29.26 -20.51
CA LYS A 504 6.79 28.62 -21.02
C LYS A 504 6.68 27.11 -20.85
N LEU A 505 7.37 26.35 -21.71
CA LEU A 505 7.39 24.89 -21.65
C LEU A 505 8.52 24.32 -20.79
N LYS A 506 9.53 25.12 -20.49
CA LYS A 506 10.70 24.77 -19.68
C LYS A 506 11.25 26.04 -19.02
N PRO A 507 12.01 25.93 -17.91
CA PRO A 507 12.61 27.09 -17.27
C PRO A 507 13.69 27.70 -18.17
N ASP A 508 13.92 29.00 -18.03
CA ASP A 508 15.16 29.60 -18.53
C ASP A 508 16.33 29.06 -17.70
N TYR A 509 17.51 28.89 -18.31
CA TYR A 509 18.72 28.57 -17.55
C TYR A 509 19.05 29.72 -16.58
N PRO A 510 19.00 29.50 -15.26
CA PRO A 510 19.28 30.57 -14.32
C PRO A 510 20.78 30.74 -14.10
N LYS A 511 21.19 31.98 -13.83
CA LYS A 511 22.50 32.25 -13.25
C LYS A 511 22.42 32.03 -11.75
N LEU A 512 23.30 31.20 -11.18
CA LEU A 512 23.40 30.95 -9.74
C LEU A 512 23.87 32.22 -9.01
N LYS A 513 22.92 33.10 -8.70
CA LYS A 513 23.19 34.41 -8.09
C LYS A 513 22.73 34.51 -6.65
N LYS A 514 21.79 33.65 -6.23
CA LYS A 514 21.28 33.66 -4.85
C LYS A 514 22.29 32.88 -4.00
N LYS A 515 22.97 33.59 -3.12
CA LYS A 515 23.88 33.05 -2.11
C LYS A 515 23.77 33.91 -0.86
N ILE A 516 24.04 33.33 0.30
CA ILE A 516 23.96 34.03 1.58
C ILE A 516 25.13 33.60 2.45
N VAL A 517 25.75 34.54 3.16
CA VAL A 517 26.76 34.23 4.16
C VAL A 517 26.06 33.79 5.44
N LEU A 518 26.54 32.70 6.04
CA LEU A 518 26.04 32.21 7.30
C LEU A 518 26.54 33.12 8.43
N LYS A 519 25.71 33.37 9.46
CA LYS A 519 26.14 34.16 10.62
C LYS A 519 27.16 33.38 11.45
N GLU A 520 27.95 34.09 12.26
CA GLU A 520 28.75 33.45 13.32
C GLU A 520 27.84 32.68 14.28
N ASN A 521 28.19 31.44 14.61
CA ASN A 521 27.42 30.53 15.46
C ASN A 521 25.94 30.38 15.03
N PRO A 522 25.68 29.86 13.82
CA PRO A 522 24.34 29.78 13.26
C PRO A 522 23.43 28.86 14.05
N LYS A 523 22.15 29.24 14.19
CA LYS A 523 21.16 28.35 14.79
C LYS A 523 20.66 27.36 13.76
N ARG A 524 20.88 26.07 13.98
CA ARG A 524 20.52 25.00 13.04
C ARG A 524 19.42 24.09 13.57
N ILE A 525 18.55 23.64 12.68
CA ILE A 525 17.55 22.60 12.94
C ILE A 525 17.79 21.42 12.01
N CYS A 526 17.72 20.19 12.54
CA CYS A 526 17.87 18.97 11.75
C CYS A 526 16.59 18.15 11.79
N LEU A 527 16.02 17.86 10.63
CA LEU A 527 14.94 16.90 10.45
C LEU A 527 15.57 15.56 10.09
N PHE A 528 15.58 14.63 11.04
CA PHE A 528 16.18 13.32 10.90
C PHE A 528 15.11 12.27 10.57
N ALA A 529 15.24 11.62 9.42
CA ALA A 529 14.38 10.54 8.98
C ALA A 529 14.97 9.17 9.33
N GLY A 530 14.24 8.38 10.12
CA GLY A 530 14.60 7.01 10.49
C GLY A 530 13.74 5.95 9.82
N TYR A 531 14.31 4.76 9.62
CA TYR A 531 13.57 3.57 9.24
C TYR A 531 14.26 2.30 9.74
N ASP A 532 13.51 1.49 10.49
CA ASP A 532 13.95 0.15 10.87
C ASP A 532 12.82 -0.86 10.67
N LYS A 533 13.14 -1.96 9.97
CA LYS A 533 12.16 -3.01 9.64
C LYS A 533 11.70 -3.81 10.86
N ASP A 534 12.53 -3.86 11.92
CA ASP A 534 12.29 -4.63 13.14
C ASP A 534 11.75 -3.74 14.27
N GLY A 535 11.54 -2.44 14.00
CA GLY A 535 10.96 -1.51 14.96
C GLY A 535 11.89 -1.16 16.12
N VAL A 536 13.20 -1.06 15.85
CA VAL A 536 14.21 -0.67 16.84
C VAL A 536 15.00 0.57 16.43
N ILE A 537 15.45 1.35 17.41
CA ILE A 537 16.45 2.41 17.17
C ILE A 537 17.83 1.78 17.36
N ASP A 538 18.52 1.62 16.23
CA ASP A 538 19.85 1.01 16.15
C ASP A 538 20.92 1.91 16.79
N GLU A 539 21.92 1.28 17.40
CA GLU A 539 23.02 1.99 18.05
C GLU A 539 23.79 2.90 17.10
N SER A 540 23.95 2.50 15.82
CA SER A 540 24.57 3.36 14.81
C SER A 540 23.79 4.65 14.54
N VAL A 541 22.46 4.64 14.70
CA VAL A 541 21.59 5.81 14.58
C VAL A 541 21.75 6.71 15.81
N ILE A 542 21.85 6.12 17.01
CA ILE A 542 22.08 6.87 18.25
C ILE A 542 23.42 7.61 18.17
N ILE A 543 24.49 6.93 17.73
CA ILE A 543 25.82 7.54 17.53
C ILE A 543 25.72 8.74 16.58
N PHE A 544 25.00 8.58 15.46
CA PHE A 544 24.87 9.65 14.47
C PHE A 544 24.04 10.84 14.99
N ILE A 545 22.90 10.59 15.65
CA ILE A 545 22.07 11.65 16.24
C ILE A 545 22.81 12.37 17.37
N LYS A 546 23.55 11.64 18.21
CA LYS A 546 24.39 12.22 19.25
C LYS A 546 25.42 13.18 18.66
N GLU A 547 26.13 12.79 17.61
CA GLU A 547 27.09 13.67 16.93
C GLU A 547 26.39 14.92 16.35
N LEU A 548 25.24 14.76 15.70
CA LEU A 548 24.46 15.89 15.15
C LEU A 548 23.99 16.86 16.22
N SER A 549 23.65 16.37 17.41
CA SER A 549 23.15 17.20 18.53
C SER A 549 24.16 18.24 19.02
N ASN A 550 25.46 18.06 18.71
CA ASN A 550 26.49 19.06 18.99
C ASN A 550 26.39 20.31 18.09
N TYR A 551 25.70 20.22 16.95
CA TYR A 551 25.69 21.28 15.92
C TYR A 551 24.29 21.82 15.60
N CYS A 552 23.22 21.10 15.99
CA CYS A 552 21.85 21.43 15.62
C CYS A 552 20.80 20.89 16.62
N ASP A 553 19.63 21.54 16.64
CA ASP A 553 18.44 21.04 17.29
C ASP A 553 17.84 19.90 16.45
N VAL A 554 17.98 18.65 16.92
CA VAL A 554 17.56 17.45 16.17
C VAL A 554 16.10 17.09 16.45
N TYR A 555 15.31 16.88 15.40
CA TYR A 555 13.96 16.33 15.45
C TYR A 555 13.90 15.04 14.65
N PHE A 556 13.45 13.96 15.27
CA PHE A 556 13.49 12.62 14.70
C PHE A 556 12.09 12.10 14.35
N LEU A 557 11.92 11.52 13.16
CA LEU A 557 10.71 10.78 12.81
C LEU A 557 11.08 9.47 12.13
N SER A 558 10.64 8.36 12.71
CA SER A 558 10.79 7.03 12.13
C SER A 558 9.56 6.62 11.33
N ASP A 559 9.74 6.21 10.06
CA ASP A 559 8.71 5.52 9.28
C ASP A 559 8.59 4.05 9.74
N SER A 560 8.35 3.81 11.02
CA SER A 560 8.35 2.46 11.64
C SER A 560 7.39 2.44 12.82
N GLN A 561 6.91 1.25 13.21
CA GLN A 561 6.24 1.09 14.49
C GLN A 561 7.32 0.80 15.54
N LEU A 562 7.65 1.80 16.36
CA LEU A 562 8.59 1.66 17.48
C LEU A 562 7.80 1.54 18.79
N GLN A 563 8.36 0.85 19.77
CA GLN A 563 7.89 0.93 21.16
C GLN A 563 8.46 2.19 21.82
N ASP A 564 7.79 2.69 22.86
CA ASP A 564 8.18 3.93 23.53
C ASP A 564 9.61 3.86 24.07
N GLU A 565 10.06 2.70 24.59
CA GLU A 565 11.42 2.53 25.10
C GLU A 565 12.49 2.71 24.04
N GLN A 566 12.17 2.49 22.75
CA GLN A 566 13.12 2.79 21.68
C GLN A 566 13.29 4.29 21.52
N ILE A 567 12.18 5.04 21.54
CA ILE A 567 12.18 6.51 21.40
C ILE A 567 12.89 7.15 22.60
N GLU A 568 12.72 6.60 23.81
CA GLU A 568 13.41 7.05 25.02
C GLU A 568 14.94 7.12 24.86
N LYS A 569 15.54 6.20 24.09
CA LYS A 569 17.00 6.19 23.84
C LYS A 569 17.52 7.47 23.19
N LEU A 570 16.66 8.19 22.46
CA LEU A 570 17.04 9.41 21.73
C LEU A 570 16.80 10.69 22.54
N LYS A 571 15.98 10.66 23.59
CA LYS A 571 15.60 11.85 24.36
C LYS A 571 16.75 12.77 24.78
N PRO A 572 17.92 12.25 25.20
CA PRO A 572 19.05 13.11 25.57
C PRO A 572 19.61 13.95 24.42
N TYR A 573 19.34 13.57 23.17
CA TYR A 573 20.00 14.10 21.97
C TYR A 573 19.04 14.79 20.99
N VAL A 574 17.73 14.79 21.25
CA VAL A 574 16.70 15.32 20.34
C VAL A 574 15.76 16.29 21.06
N LYS A 575 15.20 17.24 20.31
CA LYS A 575 14.13 18.14 20.77
C LYS A 575 12.73 17.54 20.62
N GLY A 576 12.57 16.53 19.77
CA GLY A 576 11.35 15.78 19.59
C GLY A 576 11.58 14.51 18.78
N ALA A 577 10.88 13.43 19.12
CA ALA A 577 10.99 12.16 18.43
C ALA A 577 9.63 11.48 18.30
N TRP A 578 9.34 10.96 17.12
CA TRP A 578 8.08 10.29 16.80
C TRP A 578 8.33 9.04 15.97
N ALA A 579 7.39 8.09 15.99
CA ALA A 579 7.45 6.88 15.19
C ALA A 579 6.07 6.40 14.77
N TYR A 580 5.82 6.36 13.46
CA TYR A 580 4.63 5.73 12.90
C TYR A 580 4.82 5.47 11.41
N ARG A 581 4.16 4.43 10.90
CA ARG A 581 4.22 4.08 9.48
C ARG A 581 3.44 5.09 8.64
N HIS A 582 4.13 5.74 7.69
CA HIS A 582 3.53 6.59 6.66
C HIS A 582 3.86 6.14 5.24
N GLY A 583 4.95 5.36 5.04
CA GLY A 583 5.25 4.71 3.76
C GLY A 583 5.60 5.66 2.61
N GLU A 584 6.09 6.86 2.94
CA GLU A 584 6.51 7.91 2.00
C GLU A 584 8.04 8.09 1.99
N TYR A 585 8.79 7.14 2.58
CA TYR A 585 10.25 7.17 2.76
C TYR A 585 10.73 8.45 3.49
N ASP A 586 12.02 8.73 3.45
CA ASP A 586 12.67 9.83 4.15
C ASP A 586 12.07 11.21 3.85
N PHE A 587 11.75 11.49 2.58
CA PHE A 587 11.05 12.71 2.18
C PHE A 587 9.69 12.88 2.87
N GLY A 588 8.96 11.77 3.09
CA GLY A 588 7.73 11.78 3.87
C GLY A 588 7.95 12.17 5.33
N SER A 589 9.06 11.73 5.93
CA SER A 589 9.41 12.09 7.29
C SER A 589 9.74 13.58 7.41
N TYR A 590 10.52 14.13 6.46
CA TYR A 590 10.82 15.57 6.40
C TYR A 590 9.54 16.41 6.27
N LYS A 591 8.63 16.02 5.36
CA LYS A 591 7.30 16.66 5.21
C LYS A 591 6.57 16.70 6.54
N ARG A 592 6.50 15.58 7.25
CA ARG A 592 5.68 15.48 8.47
C ARG A 592 6.27 16.24 9.63
N LEU A 593 7.58 16.17 9.81
CA LEU A 593 8.29 17.00 10.77
C LEU A 593 8.05 18.48 10.48
N ALA A 594 8.23 18.92 9.22
CA ALA A 594 8.08 20.32 8.83
C ALA A 594 6.64 20.83 8.89
N LYS A 595 5.68 20.05 8.39
CA LYS A 595 4.27 20.47 8.26
C LYS A 595 3.45 20.25 9.53
N TYR A 596 3.62 19.13 10.22
CA TYR A 596 2.69 18.69 11.26
C TYR A 596 3.26 18.73 12.68
N HIS A 597 4.55 18.44 12.88
CA HIS A 597 5.14 18.37 14.22
C HIS A 597 5.79 19.67 14.68
N ILE A 598 6.49 20.36 13.78
CA ILE A 598 7.28 21.57 14.11
C ILE A 598 6.60 22.82 13.56
N GLY A 599 6.17 22.77 12.30
CA GLY A 599 5.57 23.90 11.60
C GLY A 599 6.62 24.83 10.97
N TRP A 600 6.33 25.30 9.74
CA TRP A 600 7.24 26.19 9.00
C TRP A 600 7.56 27.51 9.71
N ASN A 601 6.62 28.04 10.51
CA ASN A 601 6.84 29.27 11.28
C ASN A 601 7.97 29.13 12.31
N GLU A 602 8.11 27.95 12.93
CA GLU A 602 9.20 27.67 13.86
C GLU A 602 10.51 27.41 13.10
N ILE A 603 10.46 26.67 11.98
CA ILE A 603 11.62 26.38 11.14
C ILE A 603 12.23 27.67 10.57
N GLU A 604 11.41 28.64 10.14
CA GLU A 604 11.87 29.93 9.61
C GLU A 604 12.68 30.77 10.62
N LYS A 605 12.59 30.48 11.91
CA LYS A 605 13.39 31.15 12.96
C LYS A 605 14.86 30.75 12.90
N TYR A 606 15.16 29.53 12.46
CA TYR A 606 16.53 29.04 12.32
C TYR A 606 17.26 29.73 11.15
N ASP A 607 18.59 29.67 11.17
CA ASP A 607 19.43 30.19 10.08
C ASP A 607 19.67 29.12 9.00
N GLU A 608 19.60 27.84 9.39
CA GLU A 608 19.86 26.69 8.53
C GLU A 608 19.01 25.47 8.91
N LEU A 609 18.51 24.76 7.89
CA LEU A 609 17.66 23.58 7.99
C LEU A 609 18.37 22.39 7.35
N LEU A 610 18.54 21.30 8.10
CA LEU A 610 19.17 20.07 7.64
C LEU A 610 18.13 18.97 7.43
N PHE A 611 18.25 18.25 6.31
CA PHE A 611 17.60 16.97 6.07
C PHE A 611 18.64 15.86 6.15
N VAL A 612 18.46 14.92 7.07
CA VAL A 612 19.39 13.82 7.30
C VAL A 612 18.63 12.51 7.44
N ASN A 613 19.16 11.41 6.92
CA ASN A 613 18.56 10.09 7.10
C ASN A 613 19.58 9.03 7.55
N ASP A 614 19.06 7.91 8.05
CA ASP A 614 19.84 6.76 8.56
C ASP A 614 20.33 5.78 7.48
N SER A 615 20.37 6.20 6.21
CA SER A 615 20.87 5.33 5.12
C SER A 615 22.39 5.21 5.08
N SER A 616 23.10 5.91 5.96
CA SER A 616 24.56 5.92 6.09
C SER A 616 24.98 5.71 7.54
N TYR A 617 26.12 5.05 7.73
CA TYR A 617 26.81 4.98 9.00
C TYR A 617 27.79 6.14 9.13
N LEU A 618 27.86 6.72 10.32
CA LEU A 618 28.86 7.73 10.67
C LEU A 618 30.20 7.03 10.99
N ILE A 619 31.27 7.45 10.32
CA ILE A 619 32.61 6.85 10.38
C ILE A 619 33.67 7.87 10.87
N ASN A 620 33.49 9.15 10.54
CA ASN A 620 34.31 10.26 11.05
C ASN A 620 33.41 11.25 11.79
N SER A 621 34.02 12.09 12.65
CA SER A 621 33.35 13.25 13.20
C SER A 621 32.86 14.21 12.10
N LEU A 622 31.80 14.97 12.42
CA LEU A 622 31.24 16.01 11.56
C LEU A 622 31.94 17.37 11.72
N ASP A 623 32.97 17.51 12.57
CA ASP A 623 33.67 18.78 12.81
C ASP A 623 34.11 19.46 11.50
N GLU A 624 34.87 18.74 10.67
CA GLU A 624 35.36 19.26 9.40
C GLU A 624 34.24 19.48 8.37
N VAL A 625 33.11 18.76 8.50
CA VAL A 625 31.92 18.99 7.67
C VAL A 625 31.31 20.34 7.98
N PHE A 626 30.99 20.61 9.24
CA PHE A 626 30.38 21.87 9.65
C PHE A 626 31.34 23.04 9.47
N LYS A 627 32.62 22.88 9.81
CA LYS A 627 33.66 23.90 9.55
C LYS A 627 33.75 24.27 8.07
N LYS A 628 33.75 23.28 7.16
CA LYS A 628 33.76 23.55 5.73
C LYS A 628 32.45 24.18 5.27
N MET A 629 31.30 23.70 5.74
CA MET A 629 29.98 24.24 5.40
C MET A 629 29.84 25.71 5.80
N ASP A 630 30.35 26.08 6.97
CA ASP A 630 30.28 27.44 7.53
C ASP A 630 31.13 28.44 6.74
N SER A 631 32.27 27.99 6.23
CA SER A 631 33.18 28.83 5.43
C SER A 631 32.65 29.20 4.04
N LYS A 632 31.55 28.59 3.57
CA LYS A 632 31.04 28.79 2.20
C LYS A 632 29.94 29.83 2.14
N GLU A 633 29.98 30.67 1.11
CA GLU A 633 28.88 31.55 0.73
C GLU A 633 28.01 30.82 -0.31
N THR A 634 26.92 30.20 0.15
CA THR A 634 26.01 29.38 -0.69
C THR A 634 24.58 29.55 -0.19
N SER A 635 23.57 29.01 -0.89
CA SER A 635 22.18 28.96 -0.41
C SER A 635 21.79 27.60 0.14
N TRP A 636 22.43 26.54 -0.35
CA TRP A 636 22.21 25.18 0.11
C TRP A 636 23.48 24.33 -0.09
N TRP A 637 23.52 23.17 0.54
CA TRP A 637 24.75 22.38 0.65
C TRP A 637 24.45 20.89 0.79
N GLY A 638 25.39 20.03 0.42
CA GLY A 638 25.31 18.60 0.72
C GLY A 638 26.66 17.89 0.66
N MET A 639 26.67 16.58 0.82
CA MET A 639 27.95 15.84 1.00
C MET A 639 28.70 15.58 -0.31
N GLN A 640 27.98 15.30 -1.39
CA GLN A 640 28.56 14.99 -2.69
C GLN A 640 27.55 15.20 -3.81
N ALA A 641 28.03 15.66 -4.96
CA ALA A 641 27.25 15.68 -6.19
C ALA A 641 27.34 14.33 -6.92
N THR A 642 26.31 14.00 -7.69
CA THR A 642 26.22 12.77 -8.50
C THR A 642 25.56 13.08 -9.83
N LYS A 643 26.01 12.42 -10.89
CA LYS A 643 25.43 12.42 -12.25
C LYS A 643 25.56 11.00 -12.80
N GLY A 644 24.55 10.52 -13.52
CA GLY A 644 24.53 9.15 -14.01
C GLY A 644 24.14 8.12 -12.97
N LEU A 645 22.83 7.89 -12.83
CA LEU A 645 22.30 6.77 -12.06
C LEU A 645 22.84 5.43 -12.57
N TYR A 646 22.86 4.38 -11.73
CA TYR A 646 23.29 3.04 -12.14
C TYR A 646 22.62 2.56 -13.45
N ALA A 647 21.32 2.86 -13.63
CA ALA A 647 20.56 2.50 -14.84
C ALA A 647 20.95 3.30 -16.09
N THR A 648 21.57 4.48 -15.92
CA THR A 648 21.89 5.42 -17.01
C THR A 648 23.39 5.55 -17.25
N ARG A 649 24.24 4.87 -16.45
CA ARG A 649 25.71 4.94 -16.52
C ARG A 649 26.31 4.62 -17.90
N ASN A 650 25.64 3.78 -18.68
CA ASN A 650 26.09 3.38 -20.03
C ASN A 650 25.55 4.31 -21.14
N LYS A 651 24.71 5.30 -20.81
CA LYS A 651 24.15 6.24 -21.79
C LYS A 651 25.23 7.25 -22.23
N PRO A 652 25.19 7.74 -23.49
CA PRO A 652 26.18 8.69 -24.01
C PRO A 652 26.32 10.01 -23.25
N SER A 653 25.33 10.41 -22.46
CA SER A 653 25.35 11.66 -21.65
C SER A 653 26.28 11.60 -20.43
N ASN A 654 26.73 10.42 -19.99
CA ASN A 654 27.62 10.26 -18.82
C ASN A 654 29.12 10.23 -19.16
N LYS A 655 29.51 10.68 -20.37
CA LYS A 655 30.85 10.53 -20.94
C LYS A 655 31.93 11.48 -20.37
N PHE A 656 31.94 11.76 -19.07
CA PHE A 656 33.13 12.38 -18.45
C PHE A 656 34.01 11.29 -17.82
N LYS A 657 35.28 11.22 -18.25
CA LYS A 657 36.23 10.17 -17.84
C LYS A 657 37.06 10.55 -16.61
N LYS A 658 37.07 11.83 -16.24
CA LYS A 658 37.86 12.38 -15.14
C LYS A 658 36.96 13.18 -14.22
N GLU A 659 37.28 13.20 -12.93
CA GLU A 659 36.59 14.02 -11.92
C GLU A 659 36.50 15.49 -12.35
N ILE A 660 35.34 16.13 -12.15
CA ILE A 660 35.10 17.53 -12.51
C ILE A 660 34.86 18.34 -11.25
N LEU A 661 35.61 19.43 -11.06
CA LEU A 661 35.42 20.35 -9.94
C LEU A 661 34.01 20.98 -9.96
N ILE A 662 33.39 21.10 -8.79
CA ILE A 662 32.05 21.68 -8.65
C ILE A 662 31.99 23.12 -9.15
N SER A 663 33.04 23.92 -8.95
CA SER A 663 33.13 25.27 -9.53
C SER A 663 33.01 25.25 -11.05
N LYS A 664 33.72 24.33 -11.72
CA LYS A 664 33.63 24.14 -13.18
C LYS A 664 32.23 23.67 -13.60
N ILE A 665 31.57 22.84 -12.79
CA ILE A 665 30.18 22.42 -13.05
C ILE A 665 29.26 23.63 -13.08
N LYS A 666 29.32 24.49 -12.06
CA LYS A 666 28.52 25.70 -11.96
C LYS A 666 28.73 26.64 -13.15
N GLU A 667 29.97 26.82 -13.56
CA GLU A 667 30.35 27.75 -14.63
C GLU A 667 29.98 27.23 -16.02
N ASN A 668 30.27 25.96 -16.30
CA ASN A 668 30.37 25.47 -17.67
C ASN A 668 29.41 24.32 -18.01
N TYR A 669 28.99 23.50 -17.03
CA TYR A 669 28.28 22.25 -17.34
C TYR A 669 26.80 22.26 -16.97
N LEU A 670 26.36 23.08 -16.01
CA LEU A 670 24.94 23.09 -15.63
C LEU A 670 24.05 23.44 -16.83
N LYS A 671 24.44 24.40 -17.65
CA LYS A 671 23.68 24.77 -18.86
C LYS A 671 23.50 23.56 -19.77
N ASP A 672 24.56 22.82 -20.02
CA ASP A 672 24.55 21.63 -20.86
C ASP A 672 23.66 20.54 -20.24
N TYR A 673 23.75 20.32 -18.92
CA TYR A 673 22.91 19.33 -18.22
C TYR A 673 21.42 19.67 -18.31
N PHE A 674 21.05 20.94 -18.28
CA PHE A 674 19.66 21.39 -18.50
C PHE A 674 19.21 21.28 -19.96
N GLN A 675 20.15 21.15 -20.90
CA GLN A 675 19.89 20.93 -22.32
C GLN A 675 19.90 19.45 -22.71
N GLU A 676 20.50 18.59 -21.88
CA GLU A 676 20.50 17.13 -22.08
C GLU A 676 19.10 16.52 -21.95
N ASN A 677 18.90 15.40 -22.66
CA ASN A 677 17.65 14.64 -22.67
C ASN A 677 17.25 14.12 -21.29
N LEU A 678 18.20 13.84 -20.40
CA LEU A 678 17.95 13.36 -19.05
C LEU A 678 18.75 14.20 -18.05
N PHE A 679 18.05 15.04 -17.30
CA PHE A 679 18.65 15.71 -16.15
C PHE A 679 18.70 14.73 -14.96
N ASP A 680 19.87 14.16 -14.68
CA ASP A 680 20.11 13.27 -13.53
C ASP A 680 21.21 13.77 -12.57
N PHE A 681 21.68 15.01 -12.77
CA PHE A 681 22.56 15.69 -11.84
C PHE A 681 21.82 16.02 -10.54
N HIS A 682 22.33 15.56 -9.41
CA HIS A 682 21.74 15.84 -8.10
C HIS A 682 22.79 15.83 -6.99
N ILE A 683 22.45 16.44 -5.86
CA ILE A 683 23.22 16.31 -4.61
C ILE A 683 22.56 15.21 -3.76
N GLY A 684 23.38 14.37 -3.11
CA GLY A 684 22.88 13.25 -2.32
C GLY A 684 21.93 13.68 -1.20
N SER A 685 20.73 13.11 -1.18
CA SER A 685 19.62 13.49 -0.28
C SER A 685 19.75 13.06 1.18
N TYR A 686 20.75 12.24 1.51
CA TYR A 686 20.94 11.70 2.86
C TYR A 686 21.57 12.68 3.84
N PHE A 687 22.08 13.80 3.35
CA PHE A 687 22.52 14.94 4.13
C PHE A 687 22.47 16.17 3.22
N LEU A 688 21.43 16.99 3.40
CA LEU A 688 21.24 18.27 2.73
C LEU A 688 21.07 19.37 3.76
N SER A 689 21.56 20.56 3.46
CA SER A 689 21.43 21.75 4.28
C SER A 689 20.89 22.91 3.43
N PHE A 690 19.94 23.66 3.97
CA PHE A 690 19.28 24.79 3.31
C PHE A 690 19.36 26.03 4.20
N ARG A 691 19.82 27.14 3.65
CA ARG A 691 19.93 28.40 4.39
C ARG A 691 18.66 29.22 4.32
N LYS A 692 18.59 30.25 5.17
CA LYS A 692 17.40 31.09 5.40
C LYS A 692 16.69 31.61 4.15
N ASN A 693 17.41 31.91 3.07
CA ASN A 693 16.80 32.35 1.81
C ASN A 693 16.03 31.23 1.09
N VAL A 694 16.45 29.97 1.20
CA VAL A 694 15.70 28.79 0.72
C VAL A 694 14.57 28.45 1.69
N ILE A 695 14.83 28.49 3.00
CA ILE A 695 13.82 28.17 4.04
C ILE A 695 12.58 29.06 3.90
N LYS A 696 12.77 30.36 3.60
CA LYS A 696 11.68 31.34 3.44
C LYS A 696 10.96 31.25 2.08
N ASP A 697 11.48 30.47 1.12
CA ASP A 697 10.87 30.34 -0.19
C ASP A 697 9.58 29.50 -0.08
N LYS A 698 8.43 30.14 -0.30
CA LYS A 698 7.12 29.47 -0.22
C LYS A 698 6.95 28.37 -1.27
N LYS A 699 7.62 28.46 -2.43
CA LYS A 699 7.62 27.37 -3.41
C LYS A 699 8.38 26.14 -2.89
N PHE A 700 9.51 26.35 -2.19
CA PHE A 700 10.26 25.27 -1.53
C PHE A 700 9.42 24.61 -0.42
N GLN A 701 8.77 25.40 0.43
CA GLN A 701 7.88 24.88 1.48
C GLN A 701 6.73 24.06 0.88
N ASN A 702 6.12 24.54 -0.20
CA ASN A 702 5.07 23.82 -0.90
C ASN A 702 5.55 22.52 -1.52
N PHE A 703 6.74 22.50 -2.14
CA PHE A 703 7.34 21.27 -2.66
C PHE A 703 7.46 20.19 -1.57
N ILE A 704 7.95 20.56 -0.38
CA ILE A 704 8.04 19.63 0.76
C ILE A 704 6.66 19.22 1.28
N ASN A 705 5.72 20.16 1.42
CA ASN A 705 4.37 19.88 1.89
C ASN A 705 3.58 18.93 0.97
N ASN A 706 3.90 18.92 -0.33
CA ASN A 706 3.24 18.13 -1.36
C ASN A 706 3.94 16.80 -1.67
N ILE A 707 4.90 16.38 -0.84
CA ILE A 707 5.47 15.03 -0.90
C ILE A 707 4.34 14.00 -0.70
N SER A 708 4.35 12.96 -1.51
CA SER A 708 3.32 11.92 -1.58
C SER A 708 3.95 10.54 -1.83
N LYS A 709 3.24 9.50 -1.43
CA LYS A 709 3.67 8.11 -1.59
C LYS A 709 3.92 7.76 -3.06
N GLN A 710 5.10 7.20 -3.35
CA GLN A 710 5.49 6.78 -4.69
C GLN A 710 5.41 5.26 -4.85
N LYS A 711 5.14 4.80 -6.09
CA LYS A 711 5.00 3.37 -6.42
C LYS A 711 6.30 2.59 -6.23
N ASP A 712 7.44 3.23 -6.49
CA ASP A 712 8.75 2.60 -6.46
C ASP A 712 9.85 3.63 -6.11
N LYS A 713 11.02 3.13 -5.70
CA LYS A 713 12.17 3.95 -5.29
C LYS A 713 12.73 4.81 -6.43
N LYS A 714 12.62 4.35 -7.69
CA LYS A 714 13.11 5.11 -8.85
C LYS A 714 12.30 6.39 -9.03
N ARG A 715 10.97 6.34 -8.89
CA ARG A 715 10.11 7.53 -8.93
C ARG A 715 10.42 8.50 -7.80
N LEU A 716 10.69 8.00 -6.59
CA LEU A 716 11.11 8.83 -5.47
C LEU A 716 12.41 9.58 -5.80
N ILE A 717 13.44 8.89 -6.31
CA ILE A 717 14.70 9.52 -6.71
C ILE A 717 14.46 10.59 -7.79
N MET A 718 13.70 10.26 -8.83
CA MET A 718 13.44 11.20 -9.93
C MET A 718 12.66 12.43 -9.47
N LYS A 719 11.62 12.25 -8.64
CA LYS A 719 10.73 13.33 -8.23
C LYS A 719 11.30 14.17 -7.09
N TYR A 720 11.92 13.53 -6.10
CA TYR A 720 12.30 14.21 -4.87
C TYR A 720 13.80 14.47 -4.75
N GLU A 721 14.68 13.55 -5.15
CA GLU A 721 16.13 13.80 -5.07
C GLU A 721 16.62 14.68 -6.24
N ILE A 722 16.36 14.22 -7.46
CA ILE A 722 16.70 14.93 -8.69
C ILE A 722 15.80 16.17 -8.85
N GLY A 723 14.50 16.01 -8.63
CA GLY A 723 13.53 17.11 -8.73
C GLY A 723 13.85 18.28 -7.79
N LEU A 724 14.22 18.01 -6.53
CA LEU A 724 14.62 19.07 -5.59
C LEU A 724 15.88 19.80 -6.04
N THR A 725 16.93 19.06 -6.42
CA THR A 725 18.17 19.68 -6.92
C THR A 725 17.89 20.55 -8.15
N LYS A 726 17.11 20.02 -9.09
CA LYS A 726 16.72 20.73 -10.31
C LYS A 726 15.95 22.01 -10.00
N TYR A 727 15.00 21.95 -9.06
CA TYR A 727 14.22 23.10 -8.61
C TYR A 727 15.09 24.19 -7.96
N LEU A 728 16.02 23.80 -7.07
CA LEU A 728 16.88 24.76 -6.37
C LEU A 728 17.82 25.48 -7.36
N ILE A 729 18.43 24.71 -8.27
CA ILE A 729 19.28 25.26 -9.32
C ILE A 729 18.45 26.14 -10.26
N SER A 730 17.30 25.66 -10.74
CA SER A 730 16.40 26.41 -11.65
C SER A 730 15.88 27.72 -11.03
N SER A 731 15.81 27.78 -9.71
CA SER A 731 15.43 28.97 -8.93
C SER A 731 16.60 29.92 -8.64
N GLY A 732 17.81 29.61 -9.11
CA GLY A 732 19.01 30.43 -9.02
C GLY A 732 19.77 30.34 -7.68
N TYR A 733 19.47 29.35 -6.84
CA TYR A 733 20.13 29.10 -5.57
C TYR A 733 21.49 28.42 -5.76
N ASP A 734 22.57 29.12 -5.40
CA ASP A 734 23.92 28.55 -5.40
C ASP A 734 24.04 27.40 -4.38
N PHE A 735 24.87 26.41 -4.72
CA PHE A 735 25.07 25.19 -3.93
C PHE A 735 26.54 24.88 -3.72
N GLU A 736 26.91 24.23 -2.63
CA GLU A 736 28.27 23.70 -2.44
C GLU A 736 28.21 22.25 -1.94
N THR A 737 29.34 21.53 -2.03
CA THR A 737 29.43 20.16 -1.50
C THR A 737 30.68 19.90 -0.67
N PHE A 738 30.62 18.93 0.24
CA PHE A 738 31.80 18.51 1.01
C PHE A 738 32.88 17.97 0.09
N MET A 739 32.52 17.00 -0.76
CA MET A 739 33.39 16.57 -1.84
C MET A 739 33.26 17.56 -3.00
N ASP A 740 34.35 18.21 -3.34
CA ASP A 740 34.45 19.30 -4.32
C ASP A 740 34.52 18.82 -5.78
N HIS A 741 34.33 17.52 -6.00
CA HIS A 741 34.36 16.89 -7.32
C HIS A 741 33.10 16.07 -7.60
N LEU A 742 32.66 16.14 -8.85
CA LEU A 742 31.73 15.20 -9.45
C LEU A 742 32.53 14.01 -10.02
N TYR A 743 32.15 12.79 -9.61
CA TYR A 743 32.83 11.55 -9.99
C TYR A 743 32.13 10.86 -11.17
N PRO A 744 32.86 10.17 -12.08
CA PRO A 744 32.28 9.48 -13.25
C PRO A 744 31.22 8.41 -12.93
N PHE A 745 31.20 7.93 -11.69
CA PHE A 745 30.22 7.00 -11.15
C PHE A 745 29.82 7.47 -9.76
N GLN A 746 28.68 7.00 -9.25
CA GLN A 746 28.21 7.35 -7.91
C GLN A 746 29.20 6.82 -6.85
N PRO A 747 30.03 7.68 -6.24
CA PRO A 747 31.27 7.22 -5.61
C PRO A 747 31.01 6.50 -4.29
N VAL A 748 29.90 6.82 -3.62
CA VAL A 748 29.44 6.21 -2.36
C VAL A 748 28.94 4.76 -2.51
N TYR A 749 28.79 4.26 -3.73
CA TYR A 749 28.40 2.86 -4.00
C TYR A 749 29.47 2.08 -4.77
N THR A 750 30.70 2.60 -4.77
CA THR A 750 31.87 2.00 -5.41
C THR A 750 33.03 1.97 -4.44
N ASN A 751 34.11 1.29 -4.80
CA ASN A 751 35.35 1.29 -4.00
C ASN A 751 35.98 2.69 -3.83
N ASN A 752 35.50 3.72 -4.54
CA ASN A 752 35.91 5.10 -4.30
C ASN A 752 35.46 5.65 -2.94
N ILE A 753 34.47 5.06 -2.27
CA ILE A 753 34.06 5.49 -0.92
C ILE A 753 35.21 5.44 0.08
N TYR A 754 36.07 4.42 0.01
CA TYR A 754 37.26 4.30 0.86
C TYR A 754 38.26 5.44 0.62
N LYS A 755 38.42 5.88 -0.64
CA LYS A 755 39.25 7.05 -0.98
C LYS A 755 38.65 8.35 -0.44
N MET A 756 37.32 8.50 -0.50
CA MET A 756 36.62 9.65 0.07
C MET A 756 36.78 9.68 1.59
N ILE A 757 36.60 8.54 2.27
CA ILE A 757 36.79 8.42 3.72
C ILE A 757 38.21 8.82 4.10
N LYS A 758 39.22 8.36 3.35
CA LYS A 758 40.62 8.79 3.54
C LYS A 758 40.79 10.31 3.44
N LYS A 759 40.02 10.98 2.57
CA LYS A 759 39.98 12.45 2.42
C LYS A 759 39.08 13.18 3.44
N GLY A 760 38.54 12.48 4.44
CA GLY A 760 37.74 13.07 5.52
C GLY A 760 36.23 12.88 5.38
N PHE A 761 35.73 12.27 4.29
CA PHE A 761 34.30 12.01 4.13
C PHE A 761 33.76 11.13 5.26
N PRO A 762 32.70 11.54 6.00
CA PRO A 762 32.33 10.93 7.26
C PRO A 762 31.38 9.74 7.15
N PHE A 763 30.91 9.38 5.95
CA PHE A 763 29.82 8.42 5.80
C PHE A 763 30.23 7.14 5.07
N PHE A 764 29.68 6.01 5.53
CA PHE A 764 29.70 4.73 4.81
C PHE A 764 28.29 4.27 4.47
N LYS A 765 28.01 3.97 3.19
CA LYS A 765 26.65 3.67 2.73
C LYS A 765 26.29 2.20 2.93
N ARG A 766 25.24 1.93 3.71
CA ARG A 766 24.67 0.59 3.88
C ARG A 766 24.32 -0.07 2.54
N PHE A 767 23.71 0.71 1.64
CA PHE A 767 23.29 0.25 0.30
C PHE A 767 24.46 -0.28 -0.56
N PHE A 768 25.69 0.18 -0.30
CA PHE A 768 26.88 -0.31 -0.98
C PHE A 768 27.08 -1.82 -0.75
N LEU A 769 26.91 -2.28 0.50
CA LEU A 769 27.02 -3.69 0.87
C LEU A 769 25.77 -4.50 0.48
N THR A 770 24.58 -3.96 0.77
CA THR A 770 23.33 -4.73 0.67
C THR A 770 22.83 -4.89 -0.76
N GLU A 771 23.24 -4.03 -1.69
CA GLU A 771 22.78 -4.08 -3.08
C GLU A 771 23.90 -4.28 -4.09
N ASN A 772 25.10 -3.77 -3.80
CA ASN A 772 26.29 -3.85 -4.65
C ASN A 772 25.99 -3.70 -6.16
N HIS A 773 25.20 -2.70 -6.54
CA HIS A 773 24.72 -2.59 -7.93
C HIS A 773 25.86 -2.40 -8.94
N TYR A 774 27.00 -1.83 -8.54
CA TYR A 774 28.19 -1.68 -9.39
C TYR A 774 29.00 -2.98 -9.53
N LYS A 775 28.61 -4.06 -8.83
CA LYS A 775 29.31 -5.37 -8.83
C LYS A 775 30.76 -5.25 -8.40
N GLU A 776 31.01 -4.44 -7.38
CA GLU A 776 32.34 -4.29 -6.80
C GLU A 776 32.80 -5.62 -6.21
N LYS A 777 34.08 -5.91 -6.44
CA LYS A 777 34.75 -7.14 -6.05
C LYS A 777 35.28 -7.04 -4.63
N LYS A 778 35.51 -8.19 -3.99
CA LYS A 778 36.13 -8.31 -2.65
C LYS A 778 35.43 -7.51 -1.55
N LEU A 779 34.11 -7.33 -1.62
CA LEU A 779 33.39 -6.59 -0.56
C LEU A 779 33.41 -7.31 0.79
N TYR A 780 33.70 -8.61 0.86
CA TYR A 780 33.87 -9.33 2.12
C TYR A 780 34.97 -8.72 3.04
N THR A 781 35.89 -7.90 2.52
CA THR A 781 36.94 -7.22 3.32
C THR A 781 36.51 -5.84 3.84
N TRP A 782 35.23 -5.47 3.74
CA TRP A 782 34.76 -4.11 4.05
C TRP A 782 35.08 -3.67 5.49
N GLU A 783 35.03 -4.58 6.45
CA GLU A 783 35.36 -4.31 7.85
C GLU A 783 36.85 -3.97 8.02
N ASP A 784 37.73 -4.81 7.46
CA ASP A 784 39.18 -4.63 7.51
C ASP A 784 39.58 -3.31 6.83
N GLU A 785 38.97 -2.96 5.70
CA GLU A 785 39.25 -1.72 4.99
C GLU A 785 38.81 -0.48 5.80
N LEU A 786 37.65 -0.54 6.47
CA LEU A 786 37.22 0.54 7.36
C LEU A 786 38.12 0.67 8.59
N GLN A 787 38.48 -0.44 9.23
CA GLN A 787 39.37 -0.44 10.40
C GLN A 787 40.78 0.05 10.07
N LYS A 788 41.33 -0.32 8.89
CA LYS A 788 42.62 0.22 8.41
C LYS A 788 42.57 1.74 8.24
N LEU A 789 41.46 2.26 7.70
CA LEU A 789 41.28 3.70 7.51
C LEU A 789 41.00 4.44 8.82
N ARG A 790 40.28 3.80 9.75
CA ARG A 790 39.88 4.35 11.05
C ARG A 790 40.05 3.31 12.15
N PRO A 791 41.26 3.18 12.72
CA PRO A 791 41.54 2.20 13.76
C PRO A 791 40.71 2.38 15.04
N SER A 792 40.25 3.60 15.33
CA SER A 792 39.41 3.92 16.49
C SER A 792 37.91 3.72 16.26
N LEU A 793 37.48 3.34 15.05
CA LEU A 793 36.07 3.11 14.75
C LEU A 793 35.58 1.83 15.43
N ASP A 794 34.56 1.95 16.26
CA ASP A 794 33.81 0.78 16.69
C ASP A 794 32.94 0.26 15.54
N ILE A 795 33.37 -0.85 14.93
CA ILE A 795 32.66 -1.47 13.80
C ILE A 795 31.44 -2.28 14.27
N ALA A 796 31.33 -2.62 15.56
CA ALA A 796 30.35 -3.58 16.04
C ALA A 796 28.89 -3.12 15.82
N PRO A 797 28.52 -1.84 16.07
CA PRO A 797 27.18 -1.33 15.75
C PRO A 797 26.86 -1.43 14.25
N ILE A 798 27.83 -1.12 13.39
CA ILE A 798 27.66 -1.17 11.93
C ILE A 798 27.45 -2.61 11.47
N ARG A 799 28.30 -3.54 11.92
CA ARG A 799 28.19 -4.97 11.63
C ARG A 799 26.82 -5.49 12.08
N SER A 800 26.45 -5.22 13.33
CA SER A 800 25.18 -5.65 13.90
C SER A 800 23.99 -5.14 13.08
N ASN A 801 23.99 -3.86 12.67
CA ASN A 801 22.93 -3.32 11.83
C ASN A 801 22.88 -4.00 10.46
N VAL A 802 23.99 -4.08 9.73
CA VAL A 802 24.03 -4.66 8.37
C VAL A 802 23.48 -6.09 8.37
N TYR A 803 23.97 -6.94 9.27
CA TYR A 803 23.56 -8.35 9.36
C TYR A 803 22.13 -8.51 9.89
N ARG A 804 21.60 -7.55 10.66
CA ARG A 804 20.20 -7.61 11.08
C ARG A 804 19.25 -7.18 9.96
N VAL A 805 19.54 -6.08 9.27
CA VAL A 805 18.58 -5.45 8.36
C VAL A 805 18.65 -5.97 6.93
N ALA A 806 19.80 -6.47 6.47
CA ALA A 806 19.97 -6.98 5.12
C ALA A 806 19.31 -8.35 4.90
N ASP A 807 19.01 -8.67 3.65
CA ASP A 807 18.72 -10.04 3.23
C ASP A 807 20.03 -10.83 3.23
N ALA A 808 20.10 -11.90 4.03
CA ALA A 808 21.32 -12.64 4.27
C ALA A 808 21.90 -13.28 3.01
N SER A 809 21.07 -13.91 2.19
CA SER A 809 21.52 -14.57 0.96
C SER A 809 22.04 -13.53 -0.04
N LYS A 810 21.32 -12.40 -0.17
CA LYS A 810 21.73 -11.30 -1.03
C LYS A 810 23.02 -10.66 -0.53
N LEU A 811 23.15 -10.40 0.76
CA LEU A 811 24.35 -9.83 1.36
C LEU A 811 25.54 -10.77 1.14
N TYR A 812 25.41 -12.07 1.44
CA TYR A 812 26.47 -13.04 1.21
C TYR A 812 26.91 -13.04 -0.26
N LYS A 813 25.96 -13.03 -1.21
CA LYS A 813 26.26 -12.95 -2.65
C LYS A 813 27.02 -11.68 -3.02
N ASN A 814 26.59 -10.54 -2.49
CA ASN A 814 27.22 -9.25 -2.78
C ASN A 814 28.63 -9.16 -2.20
N LEU A 815 28.85 -9.68 -1.00
CA LEU A 815 30.15 -9.72 -0.36
C LEU A 815 31.12 -10.64 -1.11
N ASN A 816 30.62 -11.75 -1.67
CA ASN A 816 31.42 -12.83 -2.27
C ASN A 816 31.22 -12.99 -3.79
N ILE A 817 30.93 -11.91 -4.52
CA ILE A 817 30.58 -12.00 -5.96
C ILE A 817 31.66 -12.70 -6.80
N ASP A 818 32.92 -12.62 -6.39
CA ASP A 818 34.06 -13.28 -7.06
C ASP A 818 34.10 -14.80 -6.85
N ASN A 819 33.54 -15.30 -5.74
CA ASN A 819 33.66 -16.69 -5.28
C ASN A 819 32.31 -17.42 -5.19
N TYR A 820 31.21 -16.80 -5.62
CA TYR A 820 29.86 -17.36 -5.47
C TYR A 820 29.59 -18.56 -6.42
N GLY A 821 30.25 -18.58 -7.59
CA GLY A 821 30.05 -19.57 -8.64
C GLY A 821 28.67 -19.48 -9.30
N GLU A 822 28.52 -20.10 -10.48
CA GLU A 822 27.21 -20.35 -11.09
C GLU A 822 26.60 -21.62 -10.51
N LEU A 823 25.27 -21.63 -10.33
CA LEU A 823 24.54 -22.83 -9.90
C LEU A 823 24.49 -23.85 -11.03
N PHE A 824 24.55 -25.12 -10.69
CA PHE A 824 24.19 -26.19 -11.61
C PHE A 824 22.70 -26.07 -11.98
N THR A 825 22.38 -26.26 -13.25
CA THR A 825 21.00 -26.45 -13.72
C THR A 825 20.41 -27.73 -13.13
N ASP A 826 19.08 -27.86 -13.09
CA ASP A 826 18.42 -29.06 -12.56
C ASP A 826 18.87 -30.35 -13.28
N VAL A 827 19.16 -30.26 -14.58
CA VAL A 827 19.67 -31.38 -15.39
C VAL A 827 21.09 -31.74 -14.97
N GLU A 828 22.00 -30.76 -14.94
CA GLU A 828 23.39 -30.98 -14.52
C GLU A 828 23.47 -31.50 -13.08
N PHE A 829 22.68 -30.91 -12.18
CA PHE A 829 22.63 -31.33 -10.79
C PHE A 829 22.16 -32.78 -10.66
N SER A 830 21.11 -33.18 -11.37
CA SER A 830 20.59 -34.56 -11.37
C SER A 830 21.61 -35.55 -11.92
N GLU A 831 22.36 -35.19 -12.96
CA GLU A 831 23.42 -36.03 -13.53
C GLU A 831 24.62 -36.18 -12.59
N LEU A 832 25.04 -35.08 -11.97
CA LEU A 832 26.10 -35.07 -10.96
C LEU A 832 25.68 -35.87 -9.73
N ASP A 833 24.41 -35.81 -9.34
CA ASP A 833 23.91 -36.54 -8.18
C ASP A 833 24.01 -38.05 -8.40
N LYS A 834 23.55 -38.54 -9.55
CA LYS A 834 23.67 -39.95 -9.97
C LYS A 834 25.13 -40.44 -9.96
N LYS A 835 26.08 -39.58 -10.30
CA LYS A 835 27.52 -39.92 -10.36
C LYS A 835 28.23 -39.79 -9.00
N SER A 836 27.73 -38.94 -8.12
CA SER A 836 28.37 -38.63 -6.83
C SER A 836 28.16 -39.75 -5.82
N LYS A 837 29.17 -40.01 -4.98
CA LYS A 837 29.06 -40.94 -3.84
C LYS A 837 28.73 -40.18 -2.57
N VAL A 838 27.75 -40.68 -1.81
CA VAL A 838 27.43 -40.17 -0.46
C VAL A 838 28.66 -40.29 0.44
N LYS A 839 28.95 -39.23 1.20
CA LYS A 839 29.99 -39.22 2.22
C LYS A 839 29.34 -39.40 3.58
N LYS A 840 29.79 -40.43 4.32
CA LYS A 840 29.29 -40.68 5.68
C LYS A 840 29.54 -39.49 6.59
N GLY A 841 28.56 -39.18 7.44
CA GLY A 841 28.66 -38.11 8.43
C GLY A 841 28.46 -36.69 7.88
N VAL A 842 27.99 -36.50 6.63
CA VAL A 842 27.61 -35.17 6.11
C VAL A 842 26.11 -34.95 6.28
N TRP A 843 25.75 -34.04 7.19
CA TRP A 843 24.37 -33.78 7.61
C TRP A 843 23.91 -32.38 7.20
N ILE A 844 22.73 -32.27 6.61
CA ILE A 844 22.18 -31.01 6.09
C ILE A 844 21.01 -30.54 6.96
N PHE A 845 21.08 -29.29 7.39
CA PHE A 845 20.09 -28.59 8.20
C PHE A 845 19.58 -27.36 7.45
N PRO A 846 18.59 -27.51 6.55
CA PRO A 846 17.95 -26.35 5.93
C PRO A 846 17.12 -25.57 6.95
N VAL A 847 17.19 -24.23 6.86
CA VAL A 847 16.27 -23.36 7.61
C VAL A 847 14.83 -23.56 7.14
N CYS A 848 13.87 -23.07 7.92
CA CYS A 848 12.46 -23.11 7.53
C CYS A 848 12.23 -22.37 6.21
N ALA A 849 11.44 -22.95 5.30
CA ALA A 849 11.23 -22.41 3.96
C ALA A 849 10.33 -21.16 3.93
N TYR A 850 9.60 -20.86 5.01
CA TYR A 850 8.66 -19.75 5.07
C TYR A 850 9.18 -18.59 5.91
N ASN A 851 9.60 -18.84 7.15
CA ASN A 851 10.10 -17.80 8.04
C ASN A 851 11.63 -17.59 7.91
N HIS A 852 12.34 -18.51 7.24
CA HIS A 852 13.80 -18.52 7.05
C HIS A 852 14.64 -18.61 8.33
N GLY A 853 14.01 -18.88 9.48
CA GLY A 853 14.65 -19.06 10.78
C GLY A 853 15.24 -20.46 10.97
N PHE A 854 16.24 -20.54 11.86
CA PHE A 854 16.86 -21.80 12.28
C PHE A 854 16.37 -22.17 13.68
N ASP A 855 15.16 -22.75 13.69
CA ASP A 855 14.34 -22.95 14.88
C ASP A 855 13.81 -24.39 15.01
N ASP A 856 12.97 -24.62 16.03
CA ASP A 856 12.12 -25.81 16.16
C ASP A 856 12.92 -27.14 16.23
N ASN A 857 12.33 -28.24 15.75
CA ASN A 857 12.90 -29.58 15.83
C ASN A 857 14.26 -29.67 15.11
N THR A 858 14.42 -28.99 13.99
CA THR A 858 15.68 -28.96 13.23
C THR A 858 16.81 -28.34 14.05
N ARG A 859 16.54 -27.25 14.78
CA ARG A 859 17.52 -26.64 15.69
C ARG A 859 17.85 -27.57 16.85
N ALA A 860 16.86 -28.23 17.46
CA ALA A 860 17.08 -29.13 18.58
C ALA A 860 17.95 -30.35 18.21
N VAL A 861 17.71 -30.96 17.04
CA VAL A 861 18.57 -32.05 16.54
C VAL A 861 20.00 -31.55 16.28
N PHE A 862 20.16 -30.36 15.71
CA PHE A 862 21.49 -29.76 15.54
C PHE A 862 22.22 -29.58 16.88
N GLU A 863 21.55 -29.04 17.90
CA GLU A 863 22.14 -28.81 19.23
C GLU A 863 22.61 -30.10 19.90
N GLU A 864 21.91 -31.22 19.69
CA GLU A 864 22.31 -32.52 20.21
C GLU A 864 23.64 -33.00 19.59
N VAL A 865 23.88 -32.70 18.30
CA VAL A 865 25.08 -33.17 17.57
C VAL A 865 26.15 -32.11 17.36
N LYS A 866 25.93 -30.84 17.76
CA LYS A 866 26.78 -29.70 17.35
C LYS A 866 28.26 -29.87 17.69
N ASN A 867 28.57 -30.61 18.75
CA ASN A 867 29.94 -30.86 19.22
C ASN A 867 30.50 -32.23 18.81
N ASP A 868 29.77 -33.01 18.02
CA ASP A 868 30.29 -34.27 17.47
C ASP A 868 31.23 -33.98 16.30
N SER A 869 32.53 -34.22 16.49
CA SER A 869 33.54 -33.99 15.45
C SER A 869 33.44 -34.96 14.27
N LYS A 870 32.73 -36.09 14.38
CA LYS A 870 32.57 -37.07 13.30
C LYS A 870 31.56 -36.62 12.25
N ILE A 871 30.63 -35.75 12.63
CA ILE A 871 29.57 -35.25 11.75
C ILE A 871 29.94 -33.86 11.23
N LYS A 872 30.00 -33.69 9.91
CA LYS A 872 30.05 -32.38 9.25
C LYS A 872 28.62 -31.84 9.10
N LYS A 873 28.29 -30.74 9.78
CA LYS A 873 26.97 -30.11 9.72
C LYS A 873 26.97 -28.95 8.74
N ILE A 874 26.06 -28.97 7.78
CA ILE A 874 25.86 -27.89 6.81
C ILE A 874 24.50 -27.25 7.05
N ILE A 875 24.49 -25.99 7.47
CA ILE A 875 23.27 -25.21 7.66
C ILE A 875 23.01 -24.40 6.40
N LEU A 876 21.84 -24.58 5.80
CA LEU A 876 21.46 -23.89 4.57
C LEU A 876 20.47 -22.78 4.86
N PHE A 877 20.95 -21.52 4.85
CA PHE A 877 20.14 -20.35 5.16
C PHE A 877 19.53 -19.69 3.91
N ARG A 878 18.49 -18.85 4.12
CA ARG A 878 17.79 -18.10 3.06
C ARG A 878 17.96 -16.59 3.28
N SER A 879 16.89 -15.84 3.52
CA SER A 879 17.00 -14.37 3.69
C SER A 879 17.38 -13.93 5.11
N ARG A 880 17.41 -14.84 6.09
CA ARG A 880 17.81 -14.53 7.47
C ARG A 880 19.20 -15.07 7.76
N HIS A 881 19.92 -14.31 8.57
CA HIS A 881 21.22 -14.73 9.08
C HIS A 881 21.05 -15.79 10.15
N VAL A 882 21.94 -16.79 10.12
CA VAL A 882 22.02 -17.82 11.15
C VAL A 882 23.39 -17.71 11.78
N ASN A 883 23.42 -17.68 13.11
CA ASN A 883 24.64 -17.70 13.88
C ASN A 883 24.53 -18.81 14.93
N VAL A 884 25.43 -19.77 14.89
CA VAL A 884 25.48 -20.90 15.83
C VAL A 884 26.92 -21.30 16.08
N ASP A 885 27.16 -21.88 17.25
CA ASP A 885 28.42 -22.51 17.59
C ASP A 885 28.40 -24.02 17.26
N GLY A 886 29.59 -24.64 17.27
CA GLY A 886 29.75 -26.07 17.10
C GLY A 886 31.02 -26.46 16.34
N THR A 887 31.38 -27.74 16.42
CA THR A 887 32.52 -28.33 15.71
C THR A 887 32.07 -28.82 14.33
N ASN A 888 32.90 -28.60 13.31
CA ASN A 888 32.61 -29.01 11.92
C ASN A 888 31.26 -28.48 11.39
N VAL A 889 30.92 -27.24 11.74
CA VAL A 889 29.74 -26.53 11.24
C VAL A 889 30.12 -25.64 10.06
N GLU A 890 29.28 -25.59 9.04
CA GLU A 890 29.39 -24.64 7.94
C GLU A 890 28.02 -24.06 7.61
N ILE A 891 27.94 -22.73 7.45
CA ILE A 891 26.70 -22.00 7.22
C ILE A 891 26.76 -21.38 5.82
N LEU A 892 25.89 -21.83 4.92
CA LEU A 892 25.92 -21.46 3.50
C LEU A 892 24.54 -21.03 3.01
N PRO A 893 24.46 -20.07 2.06
CA PRO A 893 23.18 -19.74 1.46
C PRO A 893 22.69 -20.93 0.63
N LEU A 894 21.41 -21.27 0.76
CA LEU A 894 20.80 -22.41 0.07
C LEU A 894 21.08 -22.37 -1.44
N TYR A 895 20.97 -21.20 -2.06
CA TYR A 895 21.20 -20.99 -3.49
C TYR A 895 22.66 -20.61 -3.79
N SER A 896 23.62 -21.46 -3.42
CA SER A 896 25.02 -21.33 -3.86
C SER A 896 25.57 -22.65 -4.38
N LYS A 897 26.58 -22.55 -5.26
CA LYS A 897 27.23 -23.72 -5.85
C LYS A 897 27.81 -24.64 -4.77
N LYS A 898 28.44 -24.06 -3.75
CA LYS A 898 29.00 -24.81 -2.61
C LYS A 898 27.93 -25.58 -1.83
N SER A 899 26.74 -25.01 -1.67
CA SER A 899 25.60 -25.73 -1.06
C SER A 899 25.16 -26.91 -1.93
N GLN A 900 25.09 -26.73 -3.26
CA GLN A 900 24.80 -27.83 -4.17
C GLN A 900 25.85 -28.94 -4.08
N GLU A 901 27.14 -28.61 -4.02
CA GLU A 901 28.23 -29.59 -3.85
C GLU A 901 28.10 -30.41 -2.56
N TYR A 902 27.68 -29.79 -1.45
CA TYR A 902 27.40 -30.51 -0.21
C TYR A 902 26.14 -31.37 -0.29
N LEU A 903 25.09 -30.90 -0.96
CA LEU A 903 23.86 -31.68 -1.16
C LEU A 903 24.15 -32.98 -1.93
N LEU A 904 24.94 -32.93 -3.01
CA LEU A 904 25.31 -34.08 -3.85
C LEU A 904 26.03 -35.23 -3.10
N VAL A 905 26.66 -34.91 -1.97
CA VAL A 905 27.43 -35.88 -1.15
C VAL A 905 26.81 -36.12 0.23
N SER A 906 25.69 -35.47 0.54
CA SER A 906 25.05 -35.55 1.85
C SER A 906 24.43 -36.92 2.13
N GLU A 907 24.40 -37.34 3.39
CA GLU A 907 23.76 -38.60 3.78
C GLU A 907 22.37 -38.38 4.35
N PHE A 908 22.25 -37.45 5.30
CA PHE A 908 21.02 -37.15 6.02
C PHE A 908 20.63 -35.67 5.85
N LEU A 909 19.35 -35.43 5.59
CA LEU A 909 18.77 -34.09 5.46
C LEU A 909 17.58 -33.96 6.42
N PHE A 910 17.63 -32.97 7.32
CA PHE A 910 16.63 -32.75 8.37
C PHE A 910 15.66 -31.64 7.98
N VAL A 911 14.46 -32.02 7.51
CA VAL A 911 13.50 -31.06 6.93
C VAL A 911 12.31 -30.81 7.85
N LYS A 912 11.76 -29.59 7.82
CA LYS A 912 10.64 -29.14 8.68
C LYS A 912 9.26 -29.27 8.03
N HIS A 913 9.19 -29.22 6.69
CA HIS A 913 7.93 -29.24 5.94
C HIS A 913 7.89 -30.40 4.96
N SER A 914 8.69 -30.32 3.89
CA SER A 914 8.83 -31.42 2.93
C SER A 914 10.19 -31.31 2.23
N PRO A 915 10.71 -32.43 1.70
CA PRO A 915 11.97 -32.46 0.97
C PRO A 915 12.11 -31.33 -0.06
N VAL A 916 11.15 -31.19 -0.97
CA VAL A 916 11.23 -30.22 -2.08
C VAL A 916 11.01 -28.76 -1.68
N ILE A 917 10.27 -28.50 -0.59
CA ILE A 917 10.03 -27.13 -0.09
C ILE A 917 11.28 -26.62 0.63
N ASN A 918 11.87 -27.46 1.49
CA ASN A 918 13.09 -27.10 2.20
C ASN A 918 14.31 -27.09 1.26
N ILE A 919 14.43 -28.09 0.38
CA ILE A 919 15.52 -28.26 -0.60
C ILE A 919 14.95 -28.27 -2.03
N PRO A 920 14.91 -27.12 -2.71
CA PRO A 920 14.35 -26.98 -4.05
C PRO A 920 15.35 -27.39 -5.14
N PHE A 921 15.98 -28.56 -5.00
CA PHE A 921 16.91 -29.14 -5.96
C PHE A 921 16.57 -30.63 -6.19
N PRO A 922 16.77 -31.17 -7.40
CA PRO A 922 16.35 -32.53 -7.74
C PRO A 922 17.33 -33.60 -7.21
N LEU A 923 17.33 -33.81 -5.89
CA LEU A 923 18.07 -34.91 -5.25
C LEU A 923 17.36 -36.25 -5.41
N ASP A 924 18.14 -37.32 -5.59
CA ASP A 924 17.69 -38.71 -5.55
C ASP A 924 17.43 -39.17 -4.11
N ASP A 925 16.15 -39.34 -3.77
CA ASP A 925 15.65 -39.76 -2.47
C ASP A 925 15.98 -41.22 -2.10
N LYS A 926 16.44 -42.03 -3.06
CA LYS A 926 16.99 -43.36 -2.76
C LYS A 926 18.42 -43.30 -2.23
N LYS A 927 19.14 -42.24 -2.57
CA LYS A 927 20.54 -42.02 -2.17
C LYS A 927 20.63 -41.12 -0.94
N HIS A 928 19.77 -40.12 -0.85
CA HIS A 928 19.77 -39.09 0.19
C HIS A 928 18.58 -39.29 1.15
N LYS A 929 18.86 -39.50 2.45
CA LYS A 929 17.80 -39.82 3.43
C LYS A 929 17.19 -38.55 4.01
N PHE A 930 15.96 -38.23 3.59
CA PHE A 930 15.20 -37.10 4.14
C PHE A 930 14.49 -37.51 5.44
N ILE A 931 14.91 -36.94 6.56
CA ILE A 931 14.26 -37.10 7.86
C ILE A 931 13.35 -35.89 8.08
N ASN A 932 12.04 -36.09 7.98
CA ASN A 932 11.06 -35.04 8.17
C ASN A 932 10.72 -34.90 9.65
N LEU A 933 11.26 -33.84 10.26
CA LEU A 933 11.07 -33.52 11.66
C LEU A 933 9.74 -32.80 11.93
N TRP A 934 9.04 -32.39 10.88
CA TRP A 934 7.78 -31.66 10.97
C TRP A 934 7.86 -30.45 11.94
N HIS A 935 6.72 -29.92 12.38
CA HIS A 935 6.66 -28.68 13.18
C HIS A 935 5.53 -28.68 14.23
N GLY A 936 5.14 -29.86 14.71
CA GLY A 936 4.20 -30.00 15.81
C GLY A 936 3.25 -31.19 15.69
N ILE A 937 2.56 -31.49 16.78
CA ILE A 937 1.55 -32.56 16.82
C ILE A 937 0.26 -32.03 16.17
N PRO A 938 -0.26 -32.65 15.10
CA PRO A 938 -1.37 -32.11 14.34
C PRO A 938 -2.70 -32.30 15.09
N PHE A 939 -3.27 -31.23 15.62
CA PHE A 939 -4.66 -31.26 16.09
C PHE A 939 -5.66 -31.30 14.91
N LYS A 940 -5.33 -30.53 13.87
CA LYS A 940 -6.11 -30.41 12.62
C LYS A 940 -5.67 -31.49 11.64
N ARG A 941 -6.57 -31.93 10.76
CA ARG A 941 -6.20 -32.86 9.68
C ARG A 941 -5.21 -32.17 8.73
N ILE A 942 -4.13 -32.88 8.37
CA ILE A 942 -3.06 -32.38 7.52
C ILE A 942 -2.68 -33.41 6.45
N GLY A 943 -1.94 -32.96 5.43
CA GLY A 943 -1.46 -33.84 4.36
C GLY A 943 -2.61 -34.51 3.63
N VAL A 944 -2.47 -35.80 3.35
CA VAL A 944 -3.49 -36.61 2.64
C VAL A 944 -4.82 -36.66 3.39
N ALA A 945 -4.80 -36.54 4.72
CA ALA A 945 -5.99 -36.60 5.56
C ALA A 945 -6.84 -35.30 5.54
N SER A 946 -6.31 -34.20 4.98
CA SER A 946 -7.01 -32.92 4.95
C SER A 946 -8.06 -32.86 3.83
N LEU A 947 -9.25 -32.34 4.14
CA LEU A 947 -10.36 -32.27 3.18
C LEU A 947 -10.15 -31.19 2.10
N ASP A 948 -9.39 -30.13 2.40
CA ASP A 948 -9.11 -29.01 1.49
C ASP A 948 -7.98 -29.30 0.47
N THR A 949 -7.27 -30.41 0.61
CA THR A 949 -6.13 -30.80 -0.25
C THR A 949 -6.47 -31.88 -1.28
N GLN A 950 -7.75 -32.24 -1.42
CA GLN A 950 -8.24 -33.26 -2.37
C GLN A 950 -7.71 -33.04 -3.80
N SER A 951 -7.65 -31.79 -4.27
CA SER A 951 -7.14 -31.44 -5.62
C SER A 951 -5.62 -31.50 -5.76
N LYS A 952 -4.87 -31.72 -4.67
CA LYS A 952 -3.39 -31.73 -4.61
C LYS A 952 -2.81 -33.06 -4.16
N LEU A 953 -3.64 -34.11 -4.01
CA LEU A 953 -3.23 -35.39 -3.46
C LEU A 953 -2.03 -36.01 -4.20
N ASP A 954 -2.06 -36.05 -5.53
CA ASP A 954 -0.96 -36.62 -6.32
C ASP A 954 0.37 -35.93 -6.06
N SER A 955 0.36 -34.61 -5.91
CA SER A 955 1.55 -33.85 -5.58
C SER A 955 2.02 -34.15 -4.16
N ILE A 956 1.11 -34.14 -3.17
CA ILE A 956 1.44 -34.46 -1.76
C ILE A 956 2.05 -35.86 -1.66
N ILE A 957 1.43 -36.85 -2.29
CA ILE A 957 1.87 -38.25 -2.25
C ILE A 957 3.18 -38.42 -3.00
N ASN A 958 3.24 -38.06 -4.28
CA ASN A 958 4.33 -38.46 -5.17
C ASN A 958 5.52 -37.50 -5.18
N VAL A 959 5.33 -36.25 -4.75
CA VAL A 959 6.40 -35.22 -4.77
C VAL A 959 6.92 -34.91 -3.37
N HIS A 960 6.06 -34.97 -2.34
CA HIS A 960 6.43 -34.56 -0.97
C HIS A 960 6.63 -35.76 -0.03
N ASN A 961 5.62 -36.61 0.14
CA ASN A 961 5.63 -37.66 1.15
C ASN A 961 6.51 -38.86 0.75
N SER A 962 6.40 -39.32 -0.50
CA SER A 962 7.16 -40.47 -1.02
C SER A 962 8.68 -40.32 -0.90
N LYS A 963 9.17 -39.07 -0.93
CA LYS A 963 10.59 -38.73 -0.81
C LYS A 963 11.13 -38.72 0.62
N CYS A 964 10.25 -38.79 1.62
CA CYS A 964 10.67 -38.86 3.01
C CYS A 964 11.18 -40.27 3.31
N TYR A 965 12.34 -40.37 3.95
CA TYR A 965 12.82 -41.65 4.49
C TYR A 965 12.11 -41.99 5.80
N ALA A 966 11.87 -40.96 6.63
CA ALA A 966 11.11 -41.09 7.87
C ALA A 966 10.43 -39.78 8.25
N VAL A 967 9.37 -39.88 9.05
CA VAL A 967 8.70 -38.75 9.72
C VAL A 967 8.68 -39.02 11.23
N ILE A 968 8.77 -37.99 12.07
CA ILE A 968 8.77 -38.17 13.52
C ILE A 968 7.37 -38.05 14.14
N SER A 969 7.18 -38.66 15.31
CA SER A 969 5.95 -38.63 16.10
C SER A 969 6.23 -38.66 17.60
N SER A 970 5.27 -38.19 18.40
CA SER A 970 5.40 -38.00 19.84
C SER A 970 4.71 -39.05 20.71
N SER A 971 3.67 -39.69 20.19
CA SER A 971 2.94 -40.78 20.86
C SER A 971 2.46 -41.81 19.85
N ASP A 972 1.99 -42.96 20.32
CA ASP A 972 1.39 -43.97 19.44
C ASP A 972 0.13 -43.43 18.73
N ILE A 973 -0.63 -42.54 19.36
CA ILE A 973 -1.80 -41.87 18.75
C ILE A 973 -1.38 -40.83 17.70
N ASP A 974 -0.38 -40.00 18.00
CA ASP A 974 0.19 -39.06 17.03
C ASP A 974 0.79 -39.81 15.82
N ARG A 975 1.46 -40.93 16.07
CA ARG A 975 2.03 -41.79 15.02
C ARG A 975 0.98 -42.33 14.06
N LEU A 976 -0.23 -42.67 14.55
CA LEU A 976 -1.35 -43.05 13.69
C LEU A 976 -1.82 -41.87 12.81
N ALA A 977 -1.96 -40.68 13.41
CA ALA A 977 -2.34 -39.47 12.66
C ALA A 977 -1.30 -39.11 11.58
N MET A 978 -0.02 -39.13 11.94
CA MET A 978 1.09 -38.90 11.00
C MET A 978 1.12 -39.95 9.89
N SER A 979 0.88 -41.23 10.19
CA SER A 979 0.81 -42.28 9.17
C SER A 979 -0.29 -42.01 8.14
N ALA A 980 -1.48 -41.56 8.60
CA ALA A 980 -2.58 -41.19 7.72
C ALA A 980 -2.25 -39.94 6.88
N SER A 981 -1.57 -38.95 7.47
CA SER A 981 -1.21 -37.70 6.79
C SER A 981 -0.08 -37.84 5.79
N PHE A 982 0.87 -38.74 6.04
CA PHE A 982 2.10 -38.92 5.26
C PHE A 982 2.09 -40.17 4.36
N TYR A 983 0.92 -40.70 4.01
CA TYR A 983 0.82 -41.73 2.97
C TYR A 983 1.64 -41.33 1.71
N PRO A 984 2.49 -42.21 1.16
CA PRO A 984 2.51 -43.68 1.33
C PRO A 984 3.46 -44.23 2.40
N LEU A 985 3.98 -43.40 3.32
CA LEU A 985 4.81 -43.89 4.42
C LEU A 985 4.06 -44.89 5.30
N LYS A 986 4.75 -45.96 5.71
CA LYS A 986 4.20 -46.99 6.58
C LYS A 986 4.32 -46.57 8.05
N TYR A 987 3.55 -47.24 8.90
CA TYR A 987 3.61 -47.04 10.35
C TYR A 987 5.03 -47.25 10.93
N SER A 988 5.86 -48.11 10.32
CA SER A 988 7.28 -48.30 10.69
C SER A 988 8.19 -47.13 10.32
N ASP A 989 7.80 -46.37 9.30
CA ASP A 989 8.58 -45.24 8.77
C ASP A 989 8.30 -43.95 9.57
N ILE A 990 7.30 -44.01 10.47
CA ILE A 990 7.00 -42.94 11.43
C ILE A 990 7.70 -43.25 12.76
N TRP A 991 8.78 -42.53 13.04
CA TRP A 991 9.64 -42.73 14.21
C TRP A 991 9.03 -42.16 15.48
N LEU A 992 8.83 -43.02 16.47
CA LEU A 992 8.30 -42.63 17.77
C LEU A 992 9.42 -42.16 18.69
N THR A 993 9.65 -40.84 18.70
CA THR A 993 10.84 -40.22 19.33
C THR A 993 10.47 -39.08 20.30
N GLY A 994 9.23 -38.59 20.26
CA GLY A 994 8.92 -37.25 20.78
C GLY A 994 9.32 -36.19 19.76
N LEU A 995 8.97 -34.93 19.98
CA LEU A 995 9.45 -33.85 19.12
C LEU A 995 10.72 -33.22 19.71
N PRO A 996 11.84 -33.15 18.97
CA PRO A 996 13.09 -32.55 19.47
C PRO A 996 12.94 -31.17 20.13
N ARG A 997 12.06 -30.29 19.62
CA ARG A 997 11.81 -28.97 20.22
C ARG A 997 11.25 -29.02 21.63
N HIS A 998 10.59 -30.12 22.01
CA HIS A 998 10.09 -30.33 23.38
C HIS A 998 11.24 -30.41 24.40
N ASP A 999 12.43 -30.81 23.97
CA ASP A 999 13.62 -30.77 24.82
C ASP A 999 13.89 -29.33 25.30
N PHE A 1000 13.67 -28.33 24.44
CA PHE A 1000 13.82 -26.92 24.82
C PHE A 1000 12.76 -26.43 25.80
N ILE A 1001 11.64 -27.13 25.98
CA ILE A 1001 10.62 -26.80 27.01
C ILE A 1001 10.99 -27.44 28.35
N ILE A 1002 11.58 -28.64 28.33
CA ILE A 1002 11.75 -29.50 29.52
C ILE A 1002 13.15 -29.41 30.16
N LYS A 1003 14.23 -29.28 29.37
CA LYS A 1003 15.62 -29.28 29.87
C LYS A 1003 15.87 -28.20 30.93
N GLN A 1004 16.96 -28.30 31.67
CA GLN A 1004 17.36 -27.20 32.57
C GLN A 1004 17.69 -25.95 31.74
N GLU A 1005 17.41 -24.77 32.30
CA GLU A 1005 17.66 -23.49 31.59
C GLU A 1005 19.15 -23.35 31.22
N SER A 1006 20.06 -23.89 32.05
CA SER A 1006 21.51 -23.94 31.80
C SER A 1006 21.92 -24.72 30.56
N ASP A 1007 21.12 -25.71 30.16
CA ASP A 1007 21.42 -26.62 29.05
C ASP A 1007 20.84 -26.13 27.72
N LEU A 1008 20.14 -24.98 27.75
CA LEU A 1008 19.58 -24.37 26.56
C LEU A 1008 20.66 -23.64 25.74
N PRO A 1009 20.47 -23.58 24.40
CA PRO A 1009 21.26 -22.70 23.55
C PRO A 1009 21.30 -21.28 24.09
N LYS A 1010 22.43 -20.60 23.89
CA LYS A 1010 22.67 -19.26 24.44
C LYS A 1010 21.55 -18.29 24.03
N GLU A 1011 21.10 -18.35 22.78
CA GLU A 1011 20.08 -17.46 22.25
C GLU A 1011 18.73 -17.62 22.97
N LEU A 1012 18.35 -18.86 23.33
CA LEU A 1012 17.13 -19.13 24.08
C LEU A 1012 17.24 -18.65 25.53
N ARG A 1013 18.44 -18.76 26.13
CA ARG A 1013 18.72 -18.19 27.47
C ARG A 1013 18.67 -16.67 27.46
N ASP A 1014 19.23 -16.03 26.43
CA ASP A 1014 19.18 -14.58 26.25
C ASP A 1014 17.72 -14.10 26.08
N ASP A 1015 16.89 -14.84 25.35
CA ASP A 1015 15.46 -14.59 25.22
C ASP A 1015 14.71 -14.72 26.55
N ILE A 1016 15.05 -15.73 27.35
CA ILE A 1016 14.53 -15.88 28.71
C ILE A 1016 14.94 -14.70 29.60
N CYS A 1017 16.22 -14.30 29.58
CA CYS A 1017 16.70 -13.15 30.34
C CYS A 1017 15.97 -11.87 29.92
N ARG A 1018 15.74 -11.68 28.61
CA ARG A 1018 14.98 -10.55 28.08
C ARG A 1018 13.53 -10.59 28.53
N LEU A 1019 12.87 -11.75 28.49
CA LEU A 1019 11.50 -11.93 29.01
C LEU A 1019 11.43 -11.58 30.49
N ASN A 1020 12.36 -12.05 31.32
CA ASN A 1020 12.37 -11.74 32.75
C ASN A 1020 12.47 -10.22 33.00
N ARG A 1021 13.29 -9.50 32.23
CA ARG A 1021 13.39 -8.02 32.32
C ARG A 1021 12.10 -7.32 31.91
N ILE A 1022 11.46 -7.81 30.84
CA ILE A 1022 10.18 -7.26 30.35
C ILE A 1022 9.06 -7.49 31.36
N LEU A 1023 9.02 -8.69 31.96
CA LEU A 1023 8.01 -9.06 32.94
C LEU A 1023 8.21 -8.32 34.26
N ASP A 1024 9.45 -8.03 34.66
CA ASP A 1024 9.76 -7.28 35.88
C ASP A 1024 9.07 -7.87 37.13
N GLY A 1025 9.16 -9.20 37.27
CA GLY A 1025 8.53 -9.96 38.35
C GLY A 1025 7.02 -10.20 38.21
N ARG A 1026 6.35 -9.64 37.19
CA ARG A 1026 4.94 -9.89 36.88
C ARG A 1026 4.72 -11.28 36.27
N LYS A 1027 3.54 -11.86 36.50
CA LYS A 1027 3.16 -13.15 35.92
C LYS A 1027 2.69 -13.01 34.48
N LEU A 1028 3.01 -13.97 33.63
CA LEU A 1028 2.71 -13.94 32.19
C LEU A 1028 1.51 -14.82 31.85
N ILE A 1029 0.46 -14.22 31.29
CA ILE A 1029 -0.59 -14.89 30.54
C ILE A 1029 -0.22 -14.81 29.06
N LEU A 1030 -0.05 -15.95 28.39
CA LEU A 1030 0.22 -15.99 26.95
C LEU A 1030 -1.11 -16.18 26.21
N TYR A 1031 -1.46 -15.28 25.30
CA TYR A 1031 -2.55 -15.45 24.35
C TYR A 1031 -2.00 -15.81 22.97
N ALA A 1032 -2.27 -17.03 22.49
CA ALA A 1032 -1.73 -17.58 21.25
C ALA A 1032 -2.84 -18.17 20.34
N PRO A 1033 -3.66 -17.33 19.69
CA PRO A 1033 -4.79 -17.77 18.86
C PRO A 1033 -4.35 -18.34 17.50
N THR A 1034 -5.16 -19.20 16.87
CA THR A 1034 -4.89 -19.66 15.50
C THR A 1034 -5.22 -18.63 14.42
N PHE A 1035 -4.55 -18.72 13.27
CA PHE A 1035 -4.81 -17.87 12.10
C PHE A 1035 -6.19 -18.13 11.47
N ARG A 1036 -6.85 -17.09 10.98
CA ARG A 1036 -8.11 -17.16 10.22
C ARG A 1036 -7.89 -16.68 8.77
N ASN A 1037 -8.37 -17.45 7.77
CA ASN A 1037 -8.15 -17.18 6.34
C ASN A 1037 -8.99 -16.00 5.78
N ALA A 1038 -10.07 -15.60 6.46
CA ALA A 1038 -10.89 -14.47 6.07
C ALA A 1038 -10.34 -13.16 6.68
N GLN A 1039 -10.50 -12.04 5.97
CA GLN A 1039 -10.00 -10.70 6.33
C GLN A 1039 -10.46 -10.26 7.74
N LYS A 1040 -9.93 -9.12 8.25
CA LYS A 1040 -10.13 -8.50 9.58
C LYS A 1040 -11.42 -8.84 10.38
N GLU A 1041 -12.54 -9.07 9.72
CA GLU A 1041 -13.84 -9.49 10.30
C GLU A 1041 -13.87 -10.91 10.89
N ALA A 1042 -12.85 -11.76 10.64
CA ALA A 1042 -12.81 -13.15 11.11
C ALA A 1042 -12.17 -13.35 12.51
N TYR A 1043 -11.44 -12.35 13.00
CA TYR A 1043 -10.86 -12.38 14.35
C TYR A 1043 -11.88 -11.88 15.36
N TYR A 1044 -11.78 -12.35 16.62
CA TYR A 1044 -12.61 -11.80 17.68
C TYR A 1044 -12.29 -10.31 17.86
N ASN A 1045 -13.34 -9.50 17.88
CA ASN A 1045 -13.22 -8.05 18.04
C ASN A 1045 -13.63 -7.67 19.46
N PHE A 1046 -12.64 -7.32 20.28
CA PHE A 1046 -12.92 -6.94 21.67
C PHE A 1046 -13.65 -5.60 21.74
N SER A 1047 -14.78 -5.55 22.44
CA SER A 1047 -15.48 -4.29 22.74
C SER A 1047 -14.65 -3.42 23.70
N GLU A 1048 -14.92 -2.11 23.74
CA GLU A 1048 -14.21 -1.21 24.66
C GLU A 1048 -14.53 -1.54 26.13
N GLU A 1049 -15.72 -2.05 26.40
CA GLU A 1049 -16.14 -2.57 27.71
C GLU A 1049 -15.31 -3.80 28.09
N GLU A 1050 -15.20 -4.80 27.21
CA GLU A 1050 -14.39 -6.01 27.44
C GLU A 1050 -12.91 -5.67 27.68
N LYS A 1051 -12.35 -4.76 26.86
CA LYS A 1051 -10.97 -4.28 27.04
C LYS A 1051 -10.77 -3.68 28.43
N LYS A 1052 -11.69 -2.82 28.89
CA LYS A 1052 -11.63 -2.22 30.24
C LYS A 1052 -11.66 -3.27 31.33
N VAL A 1053 -12.53 -4.28 31.22
CA VAL A 1053 -12.60 -5.38 32.19
C VAL A 1053 -11.30 -6.17 32.21
N LEU A 1054 -10.77 -6.54 31.04
CA LEU A 1054 -9.52 -7.27 30.91
C LEU A 1054 -8.33 -6.48 31.47
N TYR A 1055 -8.16 -5.21 31.10
CA TYR A 1055 -7.05 -4.38 31.56
C TYR A 1055 -7.09 -4.14 33.07
N LYS A 1056 -8.27 -3.84 33.63
CA LYS A 1056 -8.45 -3.69 35.08
C LYS A 1056 -8.12 -4.98 35.82
N TYR A 1057 -8.45 -6.13 35.24
CA TYR A 1057 -8.08 -7.43 35.80
C TYR A 1057 -6.57 -7.67 35.77
N LEU A 1058 -5.90 -7.38 34.65
CA LEU A 1058 -4.45 -7.53 34.51
C LEU A 1058 -3.69 -6.64 35.50
N GLU A 1059 -4.09 -5.36 35.61
CA GLU A 1059 -3.48 -4.38 36.50
C GLU A 1059 -3.65 -4.77 37.98
N LYS A 1060 -4.89 -5.06 38.40
CA LYS A 1060 -5.22 -5.40 39.79
C LYS A 1060 -4.42 -6.61 40.32
N ASN A 1061 -4.11 -7.56 39.45
CA ASN A 1061 -3.48 -8.83 39.83
C ASN A 1061 -2.00 -8.94 39.42
N ASN A 1062 -1.38 -7.82 39.00
CA ASN A 1062 0.02 -7.76 38.59
C ASN A 1062 0.38 -8.77 37.47
N LEU A 1063 -0.47 -8.83 36.44
CA LEU A 1063 -0.37 -9.75 35.31
C LEU A 1063 0.03 -9.01 34.03
N VAL A 1064 0.70 -9.73 33.15
CA VAL A 1064 1.04 -9.31 31.78
C VAL A 1064 0.36 -10.23 30.79
N LEU A 1065 -0.30 -9.68 29.78
CA LEU A 1065 -0.83 -10.41 28.65
C LEU A 1065 0.15 -10.35 27.48
N GLY A 1066 0.87 -11.45 27.22
CA GLY A 1066 1.70 -11.60 26.04
C GLY A 1066 0.90 -12.10 24.85
N ILE A 1067 0.88 -11.39 23.73
CA ILE A 1067 0.16 -11.81 22.52
C ILE A 1067 1.14 -12.43 21.52
N ARG A 1068 0.93 -13.71 21.18
CA ARG A 1068 1.70 -14.44 20.17
C ARG A 1068 0.82 -14.74 18.96
N GLU A 1069 0.83 -13.81 18.02
CA GLU A 1069 0.09 -14.02 16.76
C GLU A 1069 0.76 -15.07 15.87
N HIS A 1070 -0.06 -15.69 15.03
CA HIS A 1070 0.41 -16.64 14.04
C HIS A 1070 1.30 -15.95 13.01
N MET A 1071 2.35 -16.62 12.52
CA MET A 1071 3.32 -16.03 11.58
C MET A 1071 2.72 -15.56 10.23
N ALA A 1072 1.50 -16.02 9.91
CA ALA A 1072 0.77 -15.61 8.72
C ALA A 1072 -0.07 -14.33 8.92
N ASP A 1073 -0.31 -13.91 10.16
CA ASP A 1073 -0.96 -12.65 10.46
C ASP A 1073 0.06 -11.51 10.42
N THR A 1074 0.13 -10.85 9.27
CA THR A 1074 1.01 -9.68 9.07
C THR A 1074 0.37 -8.38 9.51
N SER A 1075 -0.92 -8.40 9.87
CA SER A 1075 -1.67 -7.23 10.33
C SER A 1075 -1.53 -6.95 11.83
N ASN A 1076 -0.93 -7.87 12.60
CA ASN A 1076 -0.89 -7.79 14.06
C ASN A 1076 -2.31 -7.57 14.64
N SER A 1077 -3.27 -8.41 14.23
CA SER A 1077 -4.71 -8.16 14.39
C SER A 1077 -5.14 -8.00 15.85
N TYR A 1078 -4.55 -8.74 16.78
CA TYR A 1078 -4.85 -8.62 18.22
C TYR A 1078 -3.97 -7.60 18.90
N SER A 1079 -2.69 -7.54 18.54
CA SER A 1079 -1.74 -6.57 19.12
C SER A 1079 -2.08 -5.13 18.73
N SER A 1080 -2.82 -4.92 17.63
CA SER A 1080 -3.35 -3.61 17.24
C SER A 1080 -4.69 -3.27 17.90
N GLN A 1081 -5.47 -4.28 18.34
CA GLN A 1081 -6.72 -4.09 19.07
C GLN A 1081 -6.51 -3.87 20.57
N LEU A 1082 -5.51 -4.57 21.14
CA LEU A 1082 -5.23 -4.58 22.57
C LEU A 1082 -3.96 -3.78 22.86
N VAL A 1083 -4.12 -2.48 23.14
CA VAL A 1083 -3.02 -1.55 23.39
C VAL A 1083 -3.12 -1.02 24.83
N ASN A 1084 -2.28 -1.56 25.72
CA ASN A 1084 -2.21 -1.19 27.13
C ASN A 1084 -0.82 -1.52 27.70
N SER A 1085 -0.39 -0.86 28.78
CA SER A 1085 0.91 -1.06 29.44
C SER A 1085 1.16 -2.49 29.94
N ASN A 1086 0.09 -3.25 30.22
CA ASN A 1086 0.14 -4.64 30.66
C ASN A 1086 0.01 -5.64 29.50
N VAL A 1087 -0.06 -5.17 28.25
CA VAL A 1087 -0.18 -6.02 27.05
C VAL A 1087 1.09 -5.91 26.22
N ILE A 1088 1.69 -7.04 25.87
CA ILE A 1088 2.98 -7.08 25.17
C ILE A 1088 2.85 -7.93 23.92
N ASN A 1089 3.15 -7.35 22.76
CA ASN A 1089 3.32 -8.14 21.54
C ASN A 1089 4.56 -9.02 21.68
N MET A 1090 4.38 -10.34 21.62
CA MET A 1090 5.41 -11.38 21.68
C MET A 1090 5.53 -12.17 20.36
N GLY A 1091 5.14 -11.56 19.23
CA GLY A 1091 5.20 -12.15 17.89
C GLY A 1091 6.61 -12.56 17.44
N SER A 1092 6.69 -13.29 16.33
CA SER A 1092 7.92 -13.90 15.80
C SER A 1092 9.02 -12.92 15.39
N ALA A 1093 8.67 -11.63 15.23
CA ALA A 1093 9.64 -10.56 14.99
C ALA A 1093 10.44 -10.19 16.25
N LYS A 1094 9.85 -10.37 17.44
CA LYS A 1094 10.54 -10.08 18.71
C LYS A 1094 11.21 -11.32 19.27
N PHE A 1095 10.46 -12.42 19.39
CA PHE A 1095 10.95 -13.70 19.89
C PHE A 1095 10.87 -14.71 18.75
N GLU A 1096 11.99 -15.20 18.23
CA GLU A 1096 11.96 -16.08 17.06
C GLU A 1096 11.17 -17.36 17.35
N THR A 1097 11.46 -17.96 18.51
CA THR A 1097 10.90 -19.23 18.96
C THR A 1097 9.89 -19.03 20.11
N ILE A 1098 9.04 -20.02 20.37
CA ILE A 1098 7.96 -19.92 21.36
C ILE A 1098 8.32 -20.61 22.69
N GLU A 1099 9.31 -21.49 22.67
CA GLU A 1099 9.75 -22.32 23.78
C GLU A 1099 10.26 -21.48 24.98
N PRO A 1100 11.06 -20.40 24.79
CA PRO A 1100 11.38 -19.46 25.87
C PRO A 1100 10.13 -18.83 26.51
N ILE A 1101 9.13 -18.51 25.69
CA ILE A 1101 7.88 -17.91 26.15
C ILE A 1101 7.12 -18.92 26.99
N TYR A 1102 6.90 -20.14 26.50
CA TYR A 1102 6.20 -21.21 27.24
C TYR A 1102 6.78 -21.45 28.64
N ARG A 1103 8.11 -21.42 28.78
CA ARG A 1103 8.77 -21.60 30.09
C ARG A 1103 8.36 -20.54 31.11
N LYS A 1104 8.22 -19.28 30.66
CA LYS A 1104 7.87 -18.14 31.52
C LYS A 1104 6.38 -17.86 31.60
N THR A 1105 5.57 -18.39 30.69
CA THR A 1105 4.12 -18.33 30.74
C THR A 1105 3.58 -19.05 31.97
N ASP A 1106 2.76 -18.40 32.78
CA ASP A 1106 2.06 -18.98 33.93
C ASP A 1106 0.71 -19.60 33.54
N LEU A 1107 0.05 -19.06 32.52
CA LEU A 1107 -1.21 -19.55 31.96
C LEU A 1107 -1.29 -19.32 30.45
N LEU A 1108 -1.71 -20.33 29.69
CA LEU A 1108 -1.93 -20.22 28.24
C LEU A 1108 -3.41 -19.98 27.94
N ILE A 1109 -3.72 -18.91 27.22
CA ILE A 1109 -4.99 -18.74 26.50
C ILE A 1109 -4.72 -19.06 25.02
N THR A 1110 -5.51 -19.93 24.44
CA THR A 1110 -5.44 -20.29 23.03
C THR A 1110 -6.85 -20.63 22.55
N ASP A 1111 -7.05 -21.01 21.31
CA ASP A 1111 -8.25 -21.67 20.81
C ASP A 1111 -7.93 -23.17 20.56
N TYR A 1112 -8.36 -23.71 19.43
CA TYR A 1112 -8.06 -25.06 18.94
C TYR A 1112 -6.70 -25.18 18.21
N SER A 1113 -5.66 -24.53 18.75
CA SER A 1113 -4.29 -24.56 18.25
C SER A 1113 -3.52 -25.79 18.73
N SER A 1114 -2.65 -26.37 17.90
CA SER A 1114 -1.73 -27.42 18.38
C SER A 1114 -0.74 -26.92 19.45
N CYS A 1115 -0.61 -25.62 19.66
CA CYS A 1115 0.26 -25.05 20.68
C CYS A 1115 -0.10 -25.49 22.11
N PHE A 1116 -1.37 -25.78 22.40
CA PHE A 1116 -1.77 -26.30 23.72
C PHE A 1116 -1.12 -27.66 23.99
N VAL A 1117 -0.92 -28.48 22.95
CA VAL A 1117 -0.34 -29.81 23.06
C VAL A 1117 1.11 -29.70 23.54
N ASP A 1118 1.90 -28.82 22.93
CA ASP A 1118 3.28 -28.59 23.39
C ASP A 1118 3.31 -28.01 24.80
N PHE A 1119 2.42 -27.05 25.08
CA PHE A 1119 2.35 -26.38 26.38
C PHE A 1119 1.98 -27.34 27.51
N MET A 1120 1.33 -28.47 27.23
CA MET A 1120 1.03 -29.49 28.24
C MET A 1120 2.29 -29.97 29.00
N LEU A 1121 3.45 -29.92 28.35
CA LEU A 1121 4.73 -30.31 28.94
C LEU A 1121 5.16 -29.43 30.11
N THR A 1122 4.68 -28.19 30.18
CA THR A 1122 4.95 -27.26 31.28
C THR A 1122 4.20 -27.60 32.57
N ASN A 1123 3.16 -28.45 32.48
CA ASN A 1123 2.21 -28.76 33.56
C ASN A 1123 1.51 -27.52 34.15
N LYS A 1124 1.29 -26.49 33.32
CA LYS A 1124 0.65 -25.23 33.70
C LYS A 1124 -0.79 -25.13 33.19
N PRO A 1125 -1.65 -24.33 33.82
CA PRO A 1125 -3.03 -24.17 33.40
C PRO A 1125 -3.17 -23.55 32.00
N MET A 1126 -4.26 -23.90 31.33
CA MET A 1126 -4.61 -23.36 30.02
C MET A 1126 -6.12 -23.20 29.85
N ILE A 1127 -6.53 -22.24 29.03
CA ILE A 1127 -7.91 -21.91 28.70
C ILE A 1127 -8.05 -21.88 27.17
N SER A 1128 -9.11 -22.50 26.65
CA SER A 1128 -9.44 -22.47 25.23
C SER A 1128 -10.53 -21.43 24.97
N PHE A 1129 -10.17 -20.23 24.51
CA PHE A 1129 -11.11 -19.23 24.01
C PHE A 1129 -11.48 -19.52 22.55
N ALA A 1130 -12.47 -20.38 22.35
CA ALA A 1130 -12.84 -20.97 21.07
C ALA A 1130 -14.23 -20.51 20.61
N TYR A 1131 -14.41 -19.18 20.56
CA TYR A 1131 -15.66 -18.47 20.24
C TYR A 1131 -16.31 -18.86 18.90
N ASP A 1132 -15.54 -19.42 17.96
CA ASP A 1132 -15.98 -19.80 16.61
C ASP A 1132 -15.79 -21.30 16.31
N TYR A 1133 -15.59 -22.15 17.32
CA TYR A 1133 -15.23 -23.55 17.12
C TYR A 1133 -16.29 -24.36 16.34
N GLU A 1134 -17.59 -24.13 16.58
CA GLU A 1134 -18.65 -24.83 15.85
C GLU A 1134 -18.59 -24.51 14.35
N ALA A 1135 -18.51 -23.23 14.00
CA ALA A 1135 -18.36 -22.79 12.62
C ALA A 1135 -17.07 -23.35 11.98
N TYR A 1136 -15.98 -23.42 12.75
CA TYR A 1136 -14.70 -23.97 12.30
C TYR A 1136 -14.78 -25.47 12.00
N ARG A 1137 -15.38 -26.24 12.91
CA ARG A 1137 -15.49 -27.71 12.82
C ARG A 1137 -16.31 -28.14 11.59
N GLU A 1138 -17.35 -27.38 11.25
CA GLU A 1138 -18.27 -27.71 10.16
C GLU A 1138 -17.84 -27.18 8.79
N LYS A 1139 -17.07 -26.10 8.72
CA LYS A 1139 -16.72 -25.42 7.45
C LYS A 1139 -15.24 -25.55 7.02
N GLU A 1140 -14.32 -25.98 7.89
CA GLU A 1140 -12.88 -26.07 7.59
C GLU A 1140 -12.31 -27.52 7.51
N ARG A 1141 -10.97 -27.67 7.64
CA ARG A 1141 -10.14 -28.89 7.41
C ARG A 1141 -10.55 -30.15 8.20
N GLY A 1142 -11.38 -30.00 9.22
CA GLY A 1142 -11.67 -31.04 10.21
C GLY A 1142 -10.51 -31.27 11.19
N THR A 1143 -10.80 -31.93 12.32
CA THR A 1143 -9.84 -32.26 13.37
C THR A 1143 -9.56 -33.77 13.42
N PHE A 1144 -8.41 -34.16 13.94
CA PHE A 1144 -8.14 -35.55 14.31
C PHE A 1144 -8.78 -35.93 15.66
N TYR A 1145 -8.99 -34.93 16.51
CA TYR A 1145 -9.44 -35.11 17.89
C TYR A 1145 -10.63 -34.20 18.19
N ASP A 1146 -11.49 -34.66 19.10
CA ASP A 1146 -12.51 -33.80 19.69
C ASP A 1146 -11.88 -32.90 20.76
N LEU A 1147 -12.00 -31.58 20.60
CA LEU A 1147 -11.45 -30.59 21.53
C LEU A 1147 -11.92 -30.83 22.97
N ASN A 1148 -13.19 -31.16 23.18
CA ASN A 1148 -13.75 -31.40 24.53
C ASN A 1148 -13.08 -32.60 25.20
N PHE A 1149 -12.67 -33.59 24.41
CA PHE A 1149 -12.02 -34.79 24.92
C PHE A 1149 -10.54 -34.55 25.27
N VAL A 1150 -9.82 -33.78 24.45
CA VAL A 1150 -8.36 -33.67 24.57
C VAL A 1150 -7.86 -32.40 25.23
N PHE A 1151 -8.64 -31.32 25.29
CA PHE A 1151 -8.22 -30.06 25.91
C PHE A 1151 -8.27 -30.18 27.45
N PRO A 1152 -7.19 -29.86 28.19
CA PRO A 1152 -7.10 -30.17 29.62
C PRO A 1152 -7.68 -29.08 30.54
N GLY A 1153 -8.10 -27.93 30.02
CA GLY A 1153 -8.69 -26.82 30.78
C GLY A 1153 -10.11 -26.46 30.35
N ASP A 1154 -10.56 -25.29 30.79
CA ASP A 1154 -11.89 -24.76 30.45
C ASP A 1154 -11.93 -24.31 28.97
N ILE A 1155 -13.04 -24.60 28.29
CA ILE A 1155 -13.34 -24.15 26.93
C ILE A 1155 -14.40 -23.06 27.03
N CYS A 1156 -14.06 -21.85 26.57
CA CYS A 1156 -14.87 -20.64 26.65
C CYS A 1156 -15.29 -20.21 25.25
N ASP A 1157 -16.56 -19.83 25.08
CA ASP A 1157 -17.11 -19.31 23.83
C ASP A 1157 -17.29 -17.78 23.82
N ASN A 1158 -17.17 -17.13 24.98
CA ASN A 1158 -17.31 -15.69 25.17
C ASN A 1158 -16.31 -15.12 26.21
N VAL A 1159 -16.22 -13.79 26.29
CA VAL A 1159 -15.25 -13.11 27.14
C VAL A 1159 -15.62 -13.21 28.62
N GLU A 1160 -16.90 -13.27 28.96
CA GLU A 1160 -17.37 -13.47 30.34
C GLU A 1160 -16.83 -14.78 30.92
N GLN A 1161 -17.02 -15.89 30.21
CA GLN A 1161 -16.49 -17.20 30.58
C GLN A 1161 -14.96 -17.22 30.63
N LEU A 1162 -14.29 -16.49 29.71
CA LEU A 1162 -12.84 -16.36 29.71
C LEU A 1162 -12.34 -15.68 31.00
N ILE A 1163 -12.99 -14.58 31.41
CA ILE A 1163 -12.64 -13.85 32.63
C ILE A 1163 -12.95 -14.67 33.89
N GLU A 1164 -14.08 -15.38 33.94
CA GLU A 1164 -14.42 -16.31 35.03
C GLU A 1164 -13.37 -17.42 35.16
N SER A 1165 -12.97 -18.01 34.03
CA SER A 1165 -11.91 -19.03 33.99
C SER A 1165 -10.58 -18.45 34.48
N LEU A 1166 -10.18 -17.27 34.01
CA LEU A 1166 -8.96 -16.59 34.47
C LEU A 1166 -8.96 -16.36 35.99
N GLN A 1167 -10.10 -15.96 36.55
CA GLN A 1167 -10.27 -15.80 38.00
C GLN A 1167 -10.13 -17.13 38.74
N LYS A 1168 -10.79 -18.18 38.26
CA LYS A 1168 -10.70 -19.54 38.81
C LYS A 1168 -9.26 -20.05 38.87
N TYR A 1169 -8.49 -19.86 37.79
CA TYR A 1169 -7.09 -20.31 37.73
C TYR A 1169 -6.13 -19.44 38.56
N HIS A 1170 -6.42 -18.14 38.72
CA HIS A 1170 -5.59 -17.22 39.51
C HIS A 1170 -5.76 -17.42 41.03
N TYR A 1171 -7.00 -17.51 41.53
CA TYR A 1171 -7.29 -17.51 42.98
C TYR A 1171 -7.07 -18.86 43.68
N ASN A 1172 -7.32 -19.97 42.98
CA ASN A 1172 -7.31 -21.30 43.63
C ASN A 1172 -5.97 -22.02 43.60
N GLY A 1173 -4.89 -21.38 43.08
CA GLY A 1173 -3.60 -22.03 42.92
C GLY A 1173 -3.74 -23.34 42.16
N TYR A 1174 -4.44 -23.30 41.01
CA TYR A 1174 -4.93 -24.47 40.27
C TYR A 1174 -3.93 -25.63 40.32
N LYS A 1175 -4.32 -26.67 41.08
CA LYS A 1175 -3.76 -28.00 40.91
C LYS A 1175 -4.59 -28.62 39.80
N PRO A 1176 -3.99 -28.99 38.66
CA PRO A 1176 -4.68 -29.82 37.69
C PRO A 1176 -5.39 -30.94 38.43
N ASN A 1177 -6.62 -31.28 38.05
CA ASN A 1177 -7.15 -32.58 38.47
C ASN A 1177 -6.16 -33.61 37.92
N ASP A 1178 -5.19 -34.03 38.75
CA ASP A 1178 -3.88 -34.52 38.30
C ASP A 1178 -4.05 -35.68 37.32
N SER A 1179 -5.07 -36.51 37.55
CA SER A 1179 -5.41 -37.63 36.69
C SER A 1179 -5.88 -37.21 35.28
N SER A 1180 -6.80 -36.25 35.15
CA SER A 1180 -7.37 -35.88 33.83
C SER A 1180 -6.35 -35.18 32.94
N TYR A 1181 -5.59 -34.24 33.49
CA TYR A 1181 -4.53 -33.55 32.76
C TYR A 1181 -3.45 -34.56 32.32
N PHE A 1182 -3.03 -35.45 33.22
CA PHE A 1182 -2.01 -36.45 32.94
C PHE A 1182 -2.47 -37.45 31.86
N ILE A 1183 -3.71 -37.93 31.91
CA ILE A 1183 -4.28 -38.80 30.87
C ILE A 1183 -4.27 -38.10 29.51
N LYS A 1184 -4.76 -36.85 29.45
CA LYS A 1184 -4.77 -36.06 28.19
C LYS A 1184 -3.35 -35.80 27.67
N LYS A 1185 -2.38 -35.57 28.56
CA LYS A 1185 -0.96 -35.44 28.21
C LYS A 1185 -0.41 -36.73 27.60
N GLN A 1186 -0.74 -37.90 28.17
CA GLN A 1186 -0.29 -39.21 27.66
C GLN A 1186 -0.83 -39.55 26.27
N ILE A 1187 -1.98 -38.99 25.87
CA ILE A 1187 -2.49 -39.13 24.49
C ILE A 1187 -1.47 -38.60 23.48
N PHE A 1188 -0.80 -37.48 23.79
CA PHE A 1188 0.10 -36.79 22.85
C PHE A 1188 1.58 -36.97 23.13
N HIS A 1189 1.95 -37.33 24.36
CA HIS A 1189 3.36 -37.39 24.79
C HIS A 1189 3.67 -38.73 25.44
N LYS A 1190 4.37 -39.60 24.69
CA LYS A 1190 4.93 -40.83 25.26
C LYS A 1190 6.16 -40.58 26.12
N PHE A 1191 6.95 -39.57 25.75
CA PHE A 1191 8.20 -39.21 26.42
C PHE A 1191 8.11 -37.79 26.98
N THR A 1192 8.65 -37.60 28.18
CA THR A 1192 8.69 -36.30 28.87
C THR A 1192 10.05 -36.06 29.54
N ASP A 1193 11.09 -36.73 29.06
CA ASP A 1193 12.42 -36.79 29.68
C ASP A 1193 13.46 -35.86 29.03
N GLY A 1194 13.06 -35.05 28.04
CA GLY A 1194 13.94 -34.10 27.34
C GLY A 1194 15.05 -34.77 26.51
N LYS A 1195 14.80 -35.99 26.01
CA LYS A 1195 15.75 -36.77 25.19
C LYS A 1195 15.24 -37.05 23.77
N SER A 1196 14.32 -36.26 23.25
CA SER A 1196 13.74 -36.50 21.92
C SER A 1196 14.77 -36.32 20.80
N SER A 1197 15.62 -35.30 20.89
CA SER A 1197 16.72 -35.08 19.93
C SER A 1197 17.69 -36.26 19.92
N LYS A 1198 18.03 -36.77 21.12
CA LYS A 1198 18.89 -37.95 21.28
C LYS A 1198 18.30 -39.19 20.61
N ARG A 1199 16.99 -39.45 20.74
CA ARG A 1199 16.35 -40.61 20.11
C ARG A 1199 16.43 -40.56 18.59
N ILE A 1200 16.35 -39.38 17.98
CA ILE A 1200 16.56 -39.21 16.53
C ILE A 1200 17.98 -39.63 16.14
N VAL A 1201 18.98 -39.16 16.88
CA VAL A 1201 20.39 -39.53 16.65
C VAL A 1201 20.59 -41.03 16.85
N ASP A 1202 19.96 -41.64 17.85
CA ASP A 1202 20.03 -43.09 18.08
C ASP A 1202 19.39 -43.89 16.94
N CYS A 1203 18.25 -43.44 16.37
CA CYS A 1203 17.66 -44.03 15.16
C CYS A 1203 18.60 -43.95 13.96
N ILE A 1204 19.31 -42.82 13.79
CA ILE A 1204 20.28 -42.66 12.70
C ILE A 1204 21.48 -43.59 12.87
N ASN A 1205 22.04 -43.66 14.08
CA ASN A 1205 23.15 -44.56 14.38
C ASN A 1205 22.80 -46.04 14.14
N GLN A 1206 21.52 -46.42 14.29
CA GLN A 1206 21.05 -47.77 13.96
C GLN A 1206 21.00 -48.03 12.45
N ILE A 1207 20.76 -47.00 11.63
CA ILE A 1207 20.78 -47.10 10.16
C ILE A 1207 22.22 -47.21 9.63
N GLU A 1208 23.19 -46.61 10.34
CA GLU A 1208 24.60 -46.62 9.95
C GLU A 1208 25.34 -47.93 10.34
N ARG A 1209 24.80 -48.67 11.31
CA ARG A 1209 25.26 -50.01 11.73
C ARG A 1209 24.72 -51.08 10.80
#